data_AF-A0A9D2BPI5-F1
#
_entry.id   AF-A0A9D2BPI5-F1
#
_cell.length_a   1.000
_cell.length_b   1.000
_cell.length_c   1.000
_cell.angle_alpha   90.00
_cell.angle_beta   90.00
_cell.angle_gamma   90.00
#
_symmetry.space_group_name_H-M   'P 1'
#
loop_
_entity.id
_entity.type
_entity.pdbx_description
1 polymer ?
#
loop_
_entity_poly.entity_id
_entity_poly.type
_entity_poly.pdbx_seq_one_letter_code
_entity_poly.pdbx_strand_id
1 'polypeptide(L)'
;MDKKYDIYYAKSINENISIKEHTQMVLDSYHELLKLKNKYFNDELNKMIETSIKYHDIGKVNNIFQEKMRRHYNNDEIPHGYLSALTIRLKDLDPSIKEFKHFKTIINAVYYHHRRNIYNEKEIEDFAKNHFEKQLEYYLGNRYQGVRYDNLNRIYTRDLSSPITKLEEWIEFVTVKGILNRCDWSASGNLAIEIEAEQSMKNNILKRFNPNNVQQFMMEHDNENVAIIASTGAGKTEAALLWLNDEKGFFTLPMKVSANAIYQRIKNHYLLPVNNQEKVAILHGDCYKLYENNGDNDLSNYHNARNLAYPLTVCTIDQIFKFAYRALGTEHLLATLKYSKVIIDELQAYSPDMLATIITALKYINKIGGKFAIITATLPQFILNELSTCNIKYKRFIGNIDNRHKIMIHEDDILNDLDSILDDAQSKKVLIICNTVNSAQKLYNEFLELNSDVEIHLLHSRYTKKHRQILEDDVIEFSKSDRVGICISTQIVEASLDIDFDVLYTYLSSIDSLIQRMGRVYRKRENSHQLSNVHIYTFKDGIGYVYDKTIFERTLDVLKGYHNQIFLEEDKVNCMDKVYNRKELEKTKYMKIYNEKMEYLSNLTALQVEKSEVDNKFRNINSIYILPERFYDLKEIKSLIDQIINDKKNTTKRYELLNNLIDYCIPYTIYRPLNSKGYIDTKSCIDGEAIHRARCKYDFDEETHKGIGLVINEIDDNELNDKYI
;
A
#
# COMPACT_ATOMS: atom_id res chain seq x y z
N MET A 1 -28.42 48.29 14.27
CA MET A 1 -27.30 47.73 13.49
C MET A 1 -26.52 46.80 14.40
N ASP A 2 -26.49 45.47 14.31
CA ASP A 2 -27.20 44.47 13.53
C ASP A 2 -27.03 43.15 14.30
N LYS A 3 -28.11 42.39 14.53
CA LYS A 3 -28.08 41.01 15.08
C LYS A 3 -27.36 39.98 14.18
N LYS A 4 -26.60 40.44 13.17
CA LYS A 4 -25.91 39.63 12.16
C LYS A 4 -24.44 39.32 12.52
N TYR A 5 -23.93 39.85 13.63
CA TYR A 5 -22.51 39.74 14.01
C TYR A 5 -22.18 38.68 15.08
N ASP A 6 -23.17 37.98 15.64
CA ASP A 6 -22.99 37.08 16.80
C ASP A 6 -22.60 35.63 16.48
N ILE A 7 -22.43 35.28 15.20
CA ILE A 7 -22.12 33.89 14.81
C ILE A 7 -20.75 33.85 14.12
N TYR A 8 -19.82 33.12 14.77
CA TYR A 8 -18.53 32.73 14.22
C TYR A 8 -18.67 31.40 13.47
N TYR A 9 -18.36 31.41 12.18
CA TYR A 9 -18.50 30.26 11.29
C TYR A 9 -17.23 29.42 11.24
N ALA A 10 -17.40 28.11 11.13
CA ALA A 10 -16.33 27.17 10.82
C ALA A 10 -16.28 26.80 9.33
N LYS A 11 -17.44 26.81 8.65
CA LYS A 11 -17.58 26.47 7.22
C LYS A 11 -18.63 27.33 6.51
N SER A 12 -18.43 27.58 5.22
CA SER A 12 -19.32 28.40 4.37
C SER A 12 -19.96 27.68 3.18
N ILE A 13 -19.46 26.50 2.78
CA ILE A 13 -19.69 25.99 1.41
C ILE A 13 -21.03 25.27 1.20
N ASN A 14 -21.70 24.73 2.23
CA ASN A 14 -23.01 24.05 2.03
C ASN A 14 -24.07 24.37 3.09
N GLU A 15 -23.68 24.63 4.33
CA GLU A 15 -24.55 25.11 5.41
C GLU A 15 -23.68 26.03 6.27
N ASN A 16 -24.20 27.17 6.72
CA ASN A 16 -23.45 28.13 7.55
C ASN A 16 -23.21 27.56 8.96
N ILE A 17 -22.29 26.59 9.08
CA ILE A 17 -22.01 25.86 10.32
C ILE A 17 -21.14 26.73 11.24
N SER A 18 -21.61 26.96 12.46
CA SER A 18 -20.86 27.68 13.49
C SER A 18 -19.70 26.85 14.06
N ILE A 19 -18.71 27.52 14.67
CA ILE A 19 -17.60 26.82 15.36
C ILE A 19 -18.12 25.86 16.44
N LYS A 20 -19.18 26.25 17.16
CA LYS A 20 -19.79 25.42 18.19
C LYS A 20 -20.46 24.17 17.60
N GLU A 21 -21.20 24.32 16.51
CA GLU A 21 -21.84 23.20 15.80
C GLU A 21 -20.80 22.25 15.23
N HIS A 22 -19.76 22.75 14.55
CA HIS A 22 -18.69 21.90 14.02
C HIS A 22 -17.96 21.15 15.14
N THR A 23 -17.60 21.83 16.23
CA THR A 23 -16.98 21.18 17.40
C THR A 23 -17.86 20.05 17.95
N GLN A 24 -19.18 20.26 17.99
CA GLN A 24 -20.12 19.21 18.41
C GLN A 24 -20.15 18.05 17.42
N MET A 25 -20.16 18.30 16.09
CA MET A 25 -20.09 17.24 15.07
C MET A 25 -18.82 16.39 15.20
N VAL A 26 -17.68 17.02 15.50
CA VAL A 26 -16.41 16.31 15.74
C VAL A 26 -16.47 15.49 17.04
N LEU A 27 -17.06 16.03 18.10
CA LEU A 27 -17.29 15.29 19.36
C LEU A 27 -18.25 14.10 19.15
N ASP A 28 -19.32 14.29 18.40
CA ASP A 28 -20.29 13.23 18.09
C ASP A 28 -19.61 12.12 17.27
N SER A 29 -18.78 12.48 16.29
CA SER A 29 -17.94 11.52 15.54
C SER A 29 -17.01 10.74 16.47
N TYR A 30 -16.42 11.39 17.48
CA TYR A 30 -15.56 10.72 18.45
C TYR A 30 -16.36 9.80 19.40
N HIS A 31 -17.54 10.22 19.84
CA HIS A 31 -18.42 9.39 20.65
C HIS A 31 -18.94 8.18 19.88
N GLU A 32 -19.23 8.31 18.58
CA GLU A 32 -19.52 7.17 17.70
C GLU A 32 -18.35 6.18 17.65
N LEU A 33 -17.12 6.68 17.48
CA LEU A 33 -15.94 5.83 17.55
C LEU A 33 -15.83 5.11 18.90
N LEU A 34 -16.06 5.79 20.01
CA LEU A 34 -16.02 5.19 21.34
C LEU A 34 -17.10 4.12 21.54
N LYS A 35 -18.33 4.33 21.06
CA LYS A 35 -19.38 3.29 21.10
C LYS A 35 -18.90 1.98 20.48
N LEU A 36 -18.13 2.07 19.40
CA LEU A 36 -17.63 0.92 18.66
C LEU A 36 -16.31 0.35 19.22
N LYS A 37 -15.44 1.20 19.78
CA LYS A 37 -14.02 0.87 20.05
C LYS A 37 -13.55 1.23 21.46
N ASN A 38 -14.45 1.48 22.42
CA ASN A 38 -14.10 1.89 23.79
C ASN A 38 -13.01 1.03 24.44
N LYS A 39 -13.01 -0.29 24.21
CA LYS A 39 -12.03 -1.24 24.79
C LYS A 39 -10.56 -0.92 24.49
N TYR A 40 -10.27 -0.11 23.46
CA TYR A 40 -8.90 0.25 23.08
C TYR A 40 -8.44 1.58 23.67
N PHE A 41 -9.32 2.33 24.33
CA PHE A 41 -9.03 3.63 24.92
C PHE A 41 -9.13 3.59 26.45
N ASN A 42 -8.35 4.45 27.11
CA ASN A 42 -8.42 4.64 28.55
C ASN A 42 -8.95 6.06 28.86
N ASP A 43 -9.35 6.28 30.11
CA ASP A 43 -10.00 7.54 30.52
C ASP A 43 -9.11 8.78 30.31
N GLU A 44 -7.80 8.65 30.56
CA GLU A 44 -6.84 9.75 30.34
C GLU A 44 -6.80 10.15 28.86
N LEU A 45 -6.63 9.17 27.98
CA LEU A 45 -6.57 9.39 26.53
C LEU A 45 -7.89 9.95 26.00
N ASN A 46 -9.03 9.47 26.50
CA ASN A 46 -10.35 9.97 26.13
C ASN A 46 -10.47 11.47 26.45
N LYS A 47 -10.10 11.86 27.67
CA LYS A 47 -10.12 13.26 28.09
C LYS A 47 -9.14 14.12 27.29
N MET A 48 -7.97 13.58 26.93
CA MET A 48 -7.01 14.29 26.07
C MET A 48 -7.60 14.57 24.68
N ILE A 49 -8.20 13.55 24.04
CA ILE A 49 -8.80 13.67 22.71
C ILE A 49 -9.98 14.65 22.74
N GLU A 50 -10.91 14.51 23.69
CA GLU A 50 -12.03 15.44 23.84
C GLU A 50 -11.56 16.87 24.08
N THR A 51 -10.50 17.06 24.89
CA THR A 51 -9.92 18.38 25.11
C THR A 51 -9.34 18.92 23.81
N SER A 52 -8.54 18.14 23.09
CA SER A 52 -8.02 18.56 21.79
C SER A 52 -9.13 18.93 20.80
N ILE A 53 -10.24 18.17 20.75
CA ILE A 53 -11.42 18.50 19.93
C ILE A 53 -12.07 19.81 20.38
N LYS A 54 -12.24 20.06 21.68
CA LYS A 54 -12.84 21.31 22.19
C LYS A 54 -12.04 22.56 21.79
N TYR A 55 -10.73 22.43 21.65
CA TYR A 55 -9.83 23.56 21.39
C TYR A 55 -9.39 23.69 19.92
N HIS A 56 -9.46 22.63 19.09
CA HIS A 56 -8.80 22.61 17.76
C HIS A 56 -9.15 23.80 16.86
N ASP A 57 -10.41 24.22 16.88
CA ASP A 57 -10.97 25.21 15.95
C ASP A 57 -11.15 26.61 16.55
N ILE A 58 -10.81 26.83 17.82
CA ILE A 58 -11.02 28.14 18.48
C ILE A 58 -10.26 29.27 17.75
N GLY A 59 -9.11 28.96 17.14
CA GLY A 59 -8.35 29.90 16.32
C GLY A 59 -9.11 30.46 15.11
N LYS A 60 -10.22 29.85 14.68
CA LYS A 60 -11.11 30.37 13.63
C LYS A 60 -11.88 31.62 14.09
N VAL A 61 -11.89 31.91 15.39
CA VAL A 61 -12.41 33.15 15.99
C VAL A 61 -11.44 34.31 15.74
N ASN A 62 -11.02 34.52 14.49
CA ASN A 62 -10.20 35.65 14.07
C ASN A 62 -10.89 36.39 12.92
N ASN A 63 -10.70 37.71 12.83
CA ASN A 63 -11.44 38.54 11.86
C ASN A 63 -11.14 38.14 10.40
N ILE A 64 -9.91 37.77 10.06
CA ILE A 64 -9.52 37.37 8.70
C ILE A 64 -10.23 36.09 8.26
N PHE A 65 -10.25 35.05 9.10
CA PHE A 65 -10.97 33.81 8.80
C PHE A 65 -12.47 34.04 8.66
N GLN A 66 -13.06 34.83 9.57
CA GLN A 66 -14.49 35.15 9.51
C GLN A 66 -14.86 35.98 8.28
N GLU A 67 -14.01 36.90 7.85
CA GLU A 67 -14.19 37.62 6.58
C GLU A 67 -14.07 36.69 5.37
N LYS A 68 -13.10 35.77 5.38
CA LYS A 68 -12.95 34.74 4.34
C LYS A 68 -14.21 33.88 4.21
N MET A 69 -14.77 33.39 5.31
CA MET A 69 -16.02 32.61 5.30
C MET A 69 -17.21 33.40 4.76
N ARG A 70 -17.23 34.72 4.99
CA ARG A 70 -18.35 35.59 4.59
C ARG A 70 -18.22 36.14 3.15
N ARG A 71 -17.00 36.35 2.65
CA ARG A 71 -16.74 37.06 1.38
C ARG A 71 -15.94 36.26 0.35
N HIS A 72 -15.55 35.01 0.65
CA HIS A 72 -14.77 34.13 -0.24
C HIS A 72 -13.46 34.76 -0.77
N TYR A 73 -12.83 35.64 0.02
CA TYR A 73 -11.54 36.25 -0.29
C TYR A 73 -10.38 35.46 0.34
N ASN A 74 -9.27 35.31 -0.39
CA ASN A 74 -8.02 34.74 0.13
C ASN A 74 -7.03 35.88 0.46
N ASN A 75 -6.81 36.12 1.75
CA ASN A 75 -5.66 36.88 2.26
C ASN A 75 -4.67 35.92 2.93
N ASP A 76 -3.43 36.37 3.14
CA ASP A 76 -2.41 35.67 3.94
C ASP A 76 -2.92 35.48 5.38
N GLU A 77 -3.31 34.25 5.71
CA GLU A 77 -3.91 33.89 6.98
C GLU A 77 -2.99 32.94 7.75
N ILE A 78 -2.73 33.24 9.02
CA ILE A 78 -2.06 32.26 9.90
C ILE A 78 -2.99 31.06 10.14
N PRO A 79 -2.48 29.82 10.11
CA PRO A 79 -3.27 28.63 10.38
C PRO A 79 -3.97 28.72 11.73
N HIS A 80 -5.28 28.54 11.75
CA HIS A 80 -6.05 28.65 12.99
C HIS A 80 -5.59 27.69 14.09
N GLY A 81 -5.06 26.50 13.76
CA GLY A 81 -4.47 25.59 14.76
C GLY A 81 -3.37 26.24 15.61
N TYR A 82 -2.60 27.19 15.04
CA TYR A 82 -1.52 27.88 15.75
C TYR A 82 -2.10 28.81 16.80
N LEU A 83 -3.18 29.51 16.46
CA LEU A 83 -3.92 30.41 17.35
C LEU A 83 -4.70 29.62 18.42
N SER A 84 -5.33 28.51 18.03
CA SER A 84 -6.04 27.58 18.93
C SER A 84 -5.14 27.11 20.07
N ALA A 85 -3.89 26.73 19.75
CA ALA A 85 -2.91 26.27 20.73
C ALA A 85 -2.61 27.33 21.82
N LEU A 86 -2.71 28.63 21.50
CA LEU A 86 -2.47 29.72 22.46
C LEU A 86 -3.60 29.88 23.48
N THR A 87 -4.76 29.25 23.27
CA THR A 87 -5.92 29.38 24.17
C THR A 87 -5.93 28.35 25.31
N ILE A 88 -5.10 27.31 25.21
CA ILE A 88 -5.11 26.15 26.11
C ILE A 88 -4.31 26.47 27.39
N ARG A 89 -4.86 26.14 28.55
CA ARG A 89 -4.24 26.39 29.86
C ARG A 89 -4.22 25.12 30.69
N LEU A 90 -3.06 24.86 31.30
CA LEU A 90 -2.85 23.70 32.18
C LEU A 90 -3.87 23.62 33.32
N LYS A 91 -4.23 24.77 33.91
CA LYS A 91 -5.18 24.83 35.03
C LYS A 91 -6.62 24.44 34.67
N ASP A 92 -6.98 24.61 33.39
CA ASP A 92 -8.33 24.37 32.87
C ASP A 92 -8.52 22.90 32.43
N LEU A 93 -7.42 22.12 32.37
CA LEU A 93 -7.48 20.70 32.07
C LEU A 93 -8.14 19.91 33.21
N ASP A 94 -8.73 18.76 32.87
CA ASP A 94 -9.24 17.81 33.87
C ASP A 94 -8.10 17.32 34.78
N PRO A 95 -8.31 17.18 36.11
CA PRO A 95 -7.29 16.73 37.05
C PRO A 95 -6.51 15.49 36.63
N SER A 96 -7.13 14.52 35.94
CA SER A 96 -6.45 13.28 35.51
C SER A 96 -5.50 13.47 34.34
N ILE A 97 -5.51 14.62 33.65
CA ILE A 97 -4.63 14.94 32.52
C ILE A 97 -3.82 16.23 32.76
N LYS A 98 -3.72 16.67 34.02
CA LYS A 98 -2.95 17.87 34.42
C LYS A 98 -1.43 17.66 34.42
N GLU A 99 -0.93 16.48 34.11
CA GLU A 99 0.50 16.29 33.94
C GLU A 99 1.03 17.12 32.76
N PHE A 100 2.21 17.72 32.95
CA PHE A 100 2.79 18.60 31.94
C PHE A 100 3.03 17.89 30.60
N LYS A 101 3.33 16.58 30.62
CA LYS A 101 3.49 15.77 29.41
C LYS A 101 2.22 15.76 28.56
N HIS A 102 1.05 15.52 29.19
CA HIS A 102 -0.23 15.46 28.51
C HIS A 102 -0.66 16.82 27.98
N PHE A 103 -0.43 17.88 28.76
CA PHE A 103 -0.64 19.25 28.32
C PHE A 103 0.20 19.58 27.08
N LYS A 104 1.48 19.21 27.07
CA LYS A 104 2.35 19.38 25.89
C LYS A 104 1.81 18.61 24.68
N THR A 105 1.35 17.38 24.88
CA THR A 105 0.71 16.58 23.82
C THR A 105 -0.53 17.26 23.24
N ILE A 106 -1.46 17.72 24.10
CA ILE A 106 -2.72 18.36 23.68
C ILE A 106 -2.44 19.63 22.87
N ILE A 107 -1.53 20.48 23.34
CA ILE A 107 -1.11 21.70 22.62
C ILE A 107 -0.62 21.33 21.23
N ASN A 108 0.26 20.35 21.13
CA ASN A 108 0.87 19.98 19.86
C ASN A 108 -0.11 19.29 18.91
N ALA A 109 -1.04 18.48 19.43
CA ALA A 109 -2.10 17.88 18.62
C ALA A 109 -2.99 18.96 18.00
N VAL A 110 -3.38 19.97 18.78
CA VAL A 110 -4.15 21.14 18.31
C VAL A 110 -3.33 22.01 17.37
N TYR A 111 -2.04 22.24 17.64
CA TYR A 111 -1.19 23.07 16.78
C TYR A 111 -1.05 22.47 15.37
N TYR A 112 -0.83 21.15 15.29
CA TYR A 112 -0.52 20.45 14.04
C TYR A 112 -1.71 19.79 13.32
N HIS A 113 -2.95 19.99 13.77
CA HIS A 113 -4.11 19.27 13.19
C HIS A 113 -4.33 19.59 11.69
N HIS A 114 -4.02 20.82 11.25
CA HIS A 114 -3.88 21.18 9.84
C HIS A 114 -2.42 21.43 9.44
N ARG A 115 -2.02 20.90 8.27
CA ARG A 115 -0.69 21.13 7.69
C ARG A 115 -0.72 22.40 6.83
N ARG A 116 0.03 23.43 7.22
CA ARG A 116 0.20 24.68 6.47
C ARG A 116 1.65 25.19 6.60
N ASN A 117 1.95 26.33 5.98
CA ASN A 117 3.27 26.96 5.99
C ASN A 117 3.82 27.16 7.41
N ILE A 118 5.16 27.17 7.52
CA ILE A 118 5.86 27.46 8.78
C ILE A 118 5.84 28.96 8.99
N TYR A 119 5.38 29.39 10.17
CA TYR A 119 5.41 30.79 10.62
C TYR A 119 6.29 30.88 11.85
N ASN A 120 7.05 31.97 11.97
CA ASN A 120 7.85 32.19 13.17
C ASN A 120 6.98 32.68 14.34
N GLU A 121 7.50 32.58 15.56
CA GLU A 121 6.75 32.93 16.77
C GLU A 121 6.24 34.37 16.74
N LYS A 122 7.07 35.31 16.28
CA LYS A 122 6.73 36.73 16.22
C LYS A 122 5.57 37.02 15.27
N GLU A 123 5.55 36.37 14.10
CA GLU A 123 4.44 36.46 13.15
C GLU A 123 3.13 35.99 13.77
N ILE A 124 3.16 34.86 14.49
CA ILE A 124 1.99 34.31 15.20
C ILE A 124 1.53 35.28 16.28
N GLU A 125 2.45 35.83 17.07
CA GLU A 125 2.14 36.80 18.11
C GLU A 125 1.51 38.08 17.54
N ASP A 126 2.14 38.68 16.55
CA ASP A 126 1.70 39.94 15.94
C ASP A 126 0.32 39.75 15.29
N PHE A 127 0.10 38.62 14.60
CA PHE A 127 -1.22 38.30 14.05
C PHE A 127 -2.26 38.12 15.16
N ALA A 128 -1.94 37.38 16.23
CA ALA A 128 -2.88 37.14 17.31
C ALA A 128 -3.33 38.45 17.97
N LYS A 129 -2.40 39.37 18.25
CA LYS A 129 -2.68 40.69 18.84
C LYS A 129 -3.62 41.52 17.95
N ASN A 130 -3.38 41.49 16.64
CA ASN A 130 -4.11 42.34 15.69
C ASN A 130 -5.47 41.76 15.26
N HIS A 131 -5.60 40.43 15.21
CA HIS A 131 -6.70 39.76 14.52
C HIS A 131 -7.50 38.75 15.36
N PHE A 132 -6.93 38.28 16.48
CA PHE A 132 -7.51 37.17 17.27
C PHE A 132 -7.98 37.59 18.66
N GLU A 133 -7.14 38.26 19.47
CA GLU A 133 -7.42 38.47 20.91
C GLU A 133 -8.77 39.16 21.18
N LYS A 134 -9.03 40.28 20.48
CA LYS A 134 -10.28 41.04 20.65
C LYS A 134 -11.52 40.23 20.25
N GLN A 135 -11.39 39.39 19.22
CA GLN A 135 -12.48 38.51 18.77
C GLN A 135 -12.70 37.37 19.77
N LEU A 136 -11.62 36.81 20.30
CA LEU A 136 -11.66 35.77 21.32
C LEU A 136 -12.28 36.27 22.63
N GLU A 137 -11.95 37.48 23.05
CA GLU A 137 -12.56 38.15 24.21
C GLU A 137 -14.06 38.31 24.03
N TYR A 138 -14.51 38.77 22.85
CA TYR A 138 -15.93 38.87 22.53
C TYR A 138 -16.63 37.50 22.54
N TYR A 139 -16.01 36.48 21.93
CA TYR A 139 -16.55 35.13 21.83
C TYR A 139 -16.68 34.42 23.18
N LEU A 140 -15.68 34.55 24.07
CA LEU A 140 -15.66 33.88 25.37
C LEU A 140 -16.35 34.69 26.48
N GLY A 141 -16.49 36.01 26.31
CA GLY A 141 -17.07 36.92 27.30
C GLY A 141 -16.41 36.76 28.67
N ASN A 142 -17.21 36.52 29.71
CA ASN A 142 -16.73 36.34 31.08
C ASN A 142 -15.77 35.14 31.28
N ARG A 143 -15.67 34.22 30.30
CA ARG A 143 -14.74 33.09 30.33
C ARG A 143 -13.37 33.44 29.75
N TYR A 144 -13.19 34.62 29.16
CA TYR A 144 -11.91 35.06 28.61
C TYR A 144 -10.88 35.23 29.72
N GLN A 145 -9.68 34.71 29.50
CA GLN A 145 -8.57 34.78 30.47
C GLN A 145 -7.25 35.26 29.84
N GLY A 146 -7.31 35.81 28.62
CA GLY A 146 -6.14 36.16 27.81
C GLY A 146 -5.64 35.02 26.92
N VAL A 147 -4.60 35.30 26.14
CA VAL A 147 -3.88 34.34 25.29
C VAL A 147 -2.55 33.94 25.94
N ARG A 148 -2.06 32.72 25.65
CA ARG A 148 -0.84 32.14 26.22
C ARG A 148 0.25 31.99 25.16
N TYR A 149 0.97 33.08 24.89
CA TYR A 149 2.11 33.09 23.97
C TYR A 149 3.24 32.13 24.38
N ASP A 150 3.39 31.90 25.69
CA ASP A 150 4.37 30.94 26.22
C ASP A 150 4.07 29.47 25.83
N ASN A 151 2.91 29.17 25.25
CA ASN A 151 2.65 27.87 24.63
C ASN A 151 3.49 27.64 23.36
N LEU A 152 3.95 28.68 22.67
CA LEU A 152 4.81 28.55 21.48
C LEU A 152 6.15 27.90 21.82
N ASN A 153 6.71 28.22 22.98
CA ASN A 153 7.92 27.58 23.53
C ASN A 153 7.75 26.07 23.83
N ARG A 154 6.53 25.53 23.72
CA ARG A 154 6.18 24.13 24.02
C ARG A 154 5.86 23.33 22.76
N ILE A 155 5.87 23.96 21.59
CA ILE A 155 5.63 23.29 20.32
C ILE A 155 6.80 22.36 20.01
N TYR A 156 6.51 21.17 19.48
CA TYR A 156 7.53 20.26 19.00
C TYR A 156 8.10 20.78 17.70
N THR A 157 9.42 20.81 17.56
CA THR A 157 10.07 21.43 16.41
C THR A 157 10.93 20.43 15.64
N ARG A 158 11.08 20.68 14.34
CA ARG A 158 11.87 19.84 13.44
C ARG A 158 13.37 20.05 13.59
N ASP A 159 13.77 21.26 13.96
CA ASP A 159 15.17 21.67 14.18
C ASP A 159 15.76 21.12 15.50
N LEU A 160 15.00 20.29 16.21
CA LEU A 160 15.37 19.66 17.48
C LEU A 160 15.56 20.64 18.65
N SER A 161 15.06 21.88 18.54
CA SER A 161 14.99 22.78 19.70
C SER A 161 13.97 22.30 20.74
N SER A 162 12.91 21.59 20.31
CA SER A 162 11.92 20.92 21.18
C SER A 162 11.52 19.57 20.56
N PRO A 163 12.38 18.52 20.67
CA PRO A 163 12.14 17.23 20.05
C PRO A 163 11.19 16.33 20.86
N ILE A 164 10.58 15.35 20.20
CA ILE A 164 9.95 14.19 20.87
C ILE A 164 10.97 13.05 20.95
N THR A 165 11.63 12.92 22.09
CA THR A 165 12.74 11.98 22.27
C THR A 165 12.26 10.58 22.66
N LYS A 166 11.21 10.48 23.48
CA LYS A 166 10.69 9.19 23.94
C LYS A 166 9.64 8.63 22.98
N LEU A 167 9.69 7.32 22.78
CA LEU A 167 8.72 6.63 21.93
C LEU A 167 7.30 6.72 22.50
N GLU A 168 7.14 6.59 23.82
CA GLU A 168 5.84 6.65 24.50
C GLU A 168 5.15 8.01 24.31
N GLU A 169 5.90 9.11 24.46
CA GLU A 169 5.41 10.47 24.21
C GLU A 169 4.98 10.64 22.75
N TRP A 170 5.74 10.05 21.81
CA TRP A 170 5.36 10.07 20.39
C TRP A 170 4.09 9.26 20.13
N ILE A 171 3.94 8.07 20.72
CA ILE A 171 2.73 7.25 20.58
C ILE A 171 1.50 7.96 21.15
N GLU A 172 1.64 8.64 22.29
CA GLU A 172 0.57 9.46 22.86
C GLU A 172 0.17 10.60 21.91
N PHE A 173 1.15 11.37 21.43
CA PHE A 173 0.93 12.44 20.45
C PHE A 173 0.27 11.95 19.17
N VAL A 174 0.76 10.86 18.59
CA VAL A 174 0.21 10.24 17.39
C VAL A 174 -1.24 9.85 17.62
N THR A 175 -1.56 9.26 18.77
CA THR A 175 -2.91 8.81 19.08
C THR A 175 -3.86 10.00 19.19
N VAL A 176 -3.53 11.01 19.99
CA VAL A 176 -4.40 12.19 20.20
C VAL A 176 -4.60 12.95 18.91
N LYS A 177 -3.52 13.30 18.21
CA LYS A 177 -3.58 14.04 16.94
C LYS A 177 -4.25 13.23 15.83
N GLY A 178 -3.91 11.95 15.70
CA GLY A 178 -4.42 11.09 14.65
C GLY A 178 -5.92 10.89 14.76
N ILE A 179 -6.45 10.67 15.98
CA ILE A 179 -7.90 10.55 16.20
C ILE A 179 -8.60 11.90 16.02
N LEU A 180 -8.03 13.00 16.51
CA LEU A 180 -8.55 14.36 16.26
C LEU A 180 -8.74 14.60 14.75
N ASN A 181 -7.69 14.36 13.97
CA ASN A 181 -7.72 14.55 12.52
C ASN A 181 -8.80 13.68 11.87
N ARG A 182 -8.93 12.42 12.28
CA ARG A 182 -9.95 11.54 11.72
C ARG A 182 -11.37 11.99 12.03
N CYS A 183 -11.62 12.44 13.26
CA CYS A 183 -12.94 12.96 13.64
C CYS A 183 -13.25 14.25 12.89
N ASP A 184 -12.28 15.17 12.80
CA ASP A 184 -12.43 16.42 12.06
C ASP A 184 -12.71 16.18 10.57
N TRP A 185 -11.97 15.28 9.93
CA TRP A 185 -12.17 14.96 8.51
C TRP A 185 -13.51 14.26 8.24
N SER A 186 -13.95 13.38 9.14
CA SER A 186 -15.22 12.66 9.00
C SER A 186 -16.41 13.59 9.19
N ALA A 187 -16.42 14.40 10.26
CA ALA A 187 -17.42 15.44 10.48
C ALA A 187 -17.42 16.45 9.32
N SER A 188 -16.22 16.80 8.83
CA SER A 188 -16.05 17.72 7.72
C SER A 188 -16.63 17.24 6.41
N GLY A 189 -16.53 15.94 6.13
CA GLY A 189 -17.01 15.28 4.92
C GLY A 189 -18.44 14.74 5.02
N ASN A 190 -19.09 14.89 6.18
CA ASN A 190 -20.33 14.20 6.52
C ASN A 190 -20.24 12.68 6.28
N LEU A 191 -19.12 12.10 6.72
CA LEU A 191 -18.79 10.68 6.58
C LEU A 191 -18.87 9.99 7.94
N ALA A 192 -19.26 8.72 7.94
CA ALA A 192 -19.13 7.88 9.13
C ALA A 192 -17.65 7.71 9.49
N ILE A 193 -17.31 7.86 10.78
CA ILE A 193 -15.94 7.67 11.29
C ILE A 193 -15.46 6.22 11.11
N GLU A 194 -16.39 5.27 11.24
CA GLU A 194 -16.21 3.83 11.04
C GLU A 194 -17.51 3.26 10.45
N ILE A 195 -17.38 2.36 9.48
CA ILE A 195 -18.50 1.65 8.87
C ILE A 195 -18.61 0.27 9.53
N GLU A 196 -19.80 -0.10 9.99
CA GLU A 196 -20.06 -1.47 10.46
C GLU A 196 -20.43 -2.39 9.28
N ALA A 197 -19.96 -3.64 9.38
CA ALA A 197 -20.36 -4.71 8.49
C ALA A 197 -21.63 -5.38 9.04
N GLU A 198 -22.73 -5.35 8.29
CA GLU A 198 -24.00 -5.98 8.67
C GLU A 198 -23.93 -7.51 8.64
N GLN A 199 -22.98 -8.08 7.89
CA GLN A 199 -22.73 -9.50 7.79
C GLN A 199 -21.32 -9.83 8.29
N SER A 200 -21.22 -10.94 9.01
CA SER A 200 -19.94 -11.50 9.46
C SER A 200 -19.20 -12.15 8.28
N MET A 201 -18.03 -11.60 7.94
CA MET A 201 -17.10 -12.16 6.95
C MET A 201 -16.65 -13.55 7.40
N LYS A 202 -16.35 -13.71 8.69
CA LYS A 202 -16.00 -15.01 9.29
C LYS A 202 -17.08 -16.06 9.03
N ASN A 203 -18.35 -15.75 9.31
CA ASN A 203 -19.44 -16.69 9.08
C ASN A 203 -19.60 -17.04 7.59
N ASN A 204 -19.40 -16.09 6.69
CA ASN A 204 -19.44 -16.34 5.24
C ASN A 204 -18.32 -17.27 4.77
N ILE A 205 -17.12 -17.17 5.36
CA ILE A 205 -16.01 -18.11 5.10
C ILE A 205 -16.36 -19.51 5.63
N LEU A 206 -16.83 -19.61 6.87
CA LEU A 206 -17.15 -20.90 7.52
C LEU A 206 -18.33 -21.64 6.86
N LYS A 207 -19.24 -20.93 6.18
CA LYS A 207 -20.29 -21.55 5.36
C LYS A 207 -19.76 -22.21 4.09
N ARG A 208 -18.62 -21.74 3.58
CA ARG A 208 -18.03 -22.22 2.31
C ARG A 208 -16.95 -23.28 2.53
N PHE A 209 -16.24 -23.23 3.66
CA PHE A 209 -15.08 -24.07 3.91
C PHE A 209 -15.08 -24.65 5.31
N ASN A 210 -14.66 -25.91 5.43
CA ASN A 210 -14.35 -26.51 6.72
C ASN A 210 -12.91 -26.13 7.14
N PRO A 211 -12.68 -25.52 8.31
CA PRO A 211 -11.35 -25.05 8.72
C PRO A 211 -10.29 -26.15 8.78
N ASN A 212 -9.20 -25.97 8.05
CA ASN A 212 -7.99 -26.80 8.16
C ASN A 212 -7.11 -26.38 9.35
N ASN A 213 -6.00 -27.10 9.59
CA ASN A 213 -5.10 -26.85 10.73
C ASN A 213 -4.55 -25.40 10.78
N VAL A 214 -4.29 -24.79 9.61
CA VAL A 214 -3.80 -23.40 9.52
C VAL A 214 -4.91 -22.44 9.96
N GLN A 215 -6.12 -22.64 9.44
CA GLN A 215 -7.30 -21.82 9.72
C GLN A 215 -7.73 -21.94 11.17
N GLN A 216 -7.70 -23.15 11.75
CA GLN A 216 -8.01 -23.39 13.17
C GLN A 216 -7.06 -22.66 14.09
N PHE A 217 -5.75 -22.78 13.88
CA PHE A 217 -4.75 -22.04 14.68
C PHE A 217 -4.94 -20.52 14.59
N MET A 218 -5.22 -20.01 13.40
CA MET A 218 -5.47 -18.59 13.19
C MET A 218 -6.75 -18.09 13.90
N MET A 219 -7.77 -18.94 14.02
CA MET A 219 -8.97 -18.66 14.81
C MET A 219 -8.73 -18.70 16.32
N GLU A 220 -7.92 -19.64 16.81
CA GLU A 220 -7.58 -19.78 18.24
C GLU A 220 -6.73 -18.61 18.76
N HIS A 221 -5.92 -18.00 17.88
CA HIS A 221 -4.97 -16.95 18.21
C HIS A 221 -5.35 -15.57 17.61
N ASP A 222 -6.64 -15.32 17.41
CA ASP A 222 -7.19 -14.12 16.76
C ASP A 222 -6.90 -12.80 17.51
N ASN A 223 -6.60 -12.85 18.81
CA ASN A 223 -6.30 -11.70 19.66
C ASN A 223 -4.78 -11.51 19.94
N GLU A 224 -3.94 -12.34 19.32
CA GLU A 224 -2.49 -12.34 19.51
C GLU A 224 -1.77 -11.87 18.24
N ASN A 225 -0.52 -11.42 18.39
CA ASN A 225 0.35 -11.24 17.23
C ASN A 225 0.79 -12.63 16.77
N VAL A 226 0.65 -12.92 15.49
CA VAL A 226 0.93 -14.25 14.94
C VAL A 226 1.89 -14.19 13.76
N ALA A 227 2.70 -15.23 13.61
CA ALA A 227 3.52 -15.46 12.43
C ALA A 227 3.36 -16.92 12.02
N ILE A 228 2.79 -17.16 10.84
CA ILE A 228 2.62 -18.51 10.31
C ILE A 228 3.41 -18.71 9.02
N ILE A 229 4.02 -19.88 8.93
CA ILE A 229 4.61 -20.39 7.69
C ILE A 229 3.68 -21.48 7.17
N ALA A 230 3.17 -21.33 5.96
CA ALA A 230 2.35 -22.35 5.31
C ALA A 230 2.58 -22.37 3.79
N SER A 231 2.63 -23.57 3.21
CA SER A 231 2.83 -23.76 1.76
C SER A 231 1.76 -23.03 0.93
N THR A 232 2.08 -22.75 -0.34
CA THR A 232 1.10 -22.23 -1.30
C THR A 232 -0.06 -23.22 -1.44
N GLY A 233 -1.30 -22.70 -1.47
CA GLY A 233 -2.52 -23.53 -1.50
C GLY A 233 -3.05 -23.97 -0.13
N ALA A 234 -2.34 -23.72 0.99
CA ALA A 234 -2.79 -24.10 2.33
C ALA A 234 -4.00 -23.30 2.90
N GLY A 235 -4.63 -22.44 2.10
CA GLY A 235 -5.74 -21.59 2.55
C GLY A 235 -5.30 -20.39 3.42
N LYS A 236 -4.10 -19.85 3.18
CA LYS A 236 -3.51 -18.72 3.90
C LYS A 236 -4.41 -17.49 3.94
N THR A 237 -5.02 -17.12 2.81
CA THR A 237 -5.92 -15.97 2.70
C THR A 237 -7.12 -16.13 3.63
N GLU A 238 -7.82 -17.26 3.58
CA GLU A 238 -8.95 -17.54 4.49
C GLU A 238 -8.50 -17.56 5.95
N ALA A 239 -7.35 -18.15 6.25
CA ALA A 239 -6.80 -18.18 7.61
C ALA A 239 -6.53 -16.75 8.14
N ALA A 240 -6.03 -15.86 7.28
CA ALA A 240 -5.83 -14.45 7.60
C ALA A 240 -7.13 -13.73 7.95
N LEU A 241 -8.17 -13.93 7.11
CA LEU A 241 -9.48 -13.31 7.30
C LEU A 241 -10.20 -13.87 8.53
N LEU A 242 -10.00 -15.15 8.85
CA LEU A 242 -10.52 -15.76 10.08
C LEU A 242 -9.82 -15.22 11.34
N TRP A 243 -8.50 -14.99 11.30
CA TRP A 243 -7.76 -14.30 12.38
C TRP A 243 -8.21 -12.85 12.55
N LEU A 244 -8.57 -12.17 11.45
CA LEU A 244 -9.16 -10.84 11.52
C LEU A 244 -10.43 -10.84 12.39
N ASN A 245 -11.25 -11.88 12.26
CA ASN A 245 -12.46 -12.13 13.07
C ASN A 245 -13.43 -10.94 13.07
N ASP A 246 -13.73 -10.41 11.87
CA ASP A 246 -14.61 -9.25 11.64
C ASP A 246 -14.18 -7.94 12.33
N GLU A 247 -13.00 -7.89 12.96
CA GLU A 247 -12.43 -6.65 13.45
C GLU A 247 -11.91 -5.79 12.30
N LYS A 248 -11.69 -4.51 12.58
CA LYS A 248 -11.15 -3.57 11.61
C LYS A 248 -9.78 -4.05 11.13
N GLY A 249 -9.60 -4.15 9.81
CA GLY A 249 -8.47 -4.85 9.21
C GLY A 249 -7.80 -4.11 8.07
N PHE A 250 -6.47 -4.28 7.97
CA PHE A 250 -5.69 -3.92 6.80
C PHE A 250 -5.00 -5.17 6.26
N PHE A 251 -5.33 -5.55 5.03
CA PHE A 251 -4.69 -6.68 4.33
C PHE A 251 -3.62 -6.13 3.39
N THR A 252 -2.35 -6.33 3.76
CA THR A 252 -1.21 -5.75 3.04
C THR A 252 -0.52 -6.76 2.12
N LEU A 253 -0.20 -6.33 0.89
CA LEU A 253 0.50 -7.14 -0.11
C LEU A 253 1.68 -6.37 -0.76
N PRO A 254 2.69 -7.07 -1.29
CA PRO A 254 3.85 -6.45 -1.95
C PRO A 254 3.50 -5.87 -3.32
N MET A 255 2.59 -6.50 -4.06
CA MET A 255 2.26 -6.14 -5.42
C MET A 255 0.81 -5.68 -5.56
N LYS A 256 0.61 -4.64 -6.39
CA LYS A 256 -0.72 -4.08 -6.70
C LYS A 256 -1.66 -5.10 -7.35
N VAL A 257 -1.12 -5.93 -8.26
CA VAL A 257 -1.90 -6.97 -8.96
C VAL A 257 -2.47 -7.97 -7.95
N SER A 258 -1.64 -8.41 -7.00
CA SER A 258 -2.08 -9.29 -5.91
C SER A 258 -3.11 -8.62 -5.02
N ALA A 259 -2.95 -7.34 -4.70
CA ALA A 259 -3.94 -6.57 -3.95
C ALA A 259 -5.30 -6.51 -4.66
N ASN A 260 -5.32 -6.26 -5.97
CA ASN A 260 -6.55 -6.27 -6.76
C ASN A 260 -7.23 -7.64 -6.75
N ALA A 261 -6.45 -8.72 -6.94
CA ALA A 261 -6.99 -10.08 -6.95
C ALA A 261 -7.62 -10.47 -5.60
N ILE A 262 -6.93 -10.18 -4.49
CA ILE A 262 -7.45 -10.43 -3.13
C ILE A 262 -8.67 -9.56 -2.83
N TYR A 263 -8.65 -8.28 -3.23
CA TYR A 263 -9.79 -7.39 -3.09
C TYR A 263 -11.04 -7.93 -3.80
N GLN A 264 -10.92 -8.32 -5.08
CA GLN A 264 -12.03 -8.88 -5.84
C GLN A 264 -12.56 -10.18 -5.22
N ARG A 265 -11.65 -11.06 -4.78
CA ARG A 265 -12.01 -12.30 -4.09
C ARG A 265 -12.83 -12.03 -2.82
N ILE A 266 -12.39 -11.10 -1.97
CA ILE A 266 -13.09 -10.76 -0.74
C ILE A 266 -14.46 -10.15 -1.04
N LYS A 267 -14.50 -9.18 -1.96
CA LYS A 267 -15.73 -8.48 -2.37
C LYS A 267 -16.79 -9.44 -2.93
N ASN A 268 -16.39 -10.37 -3.79
CA ASN A 268 -17.31 -11.25 -4.49
C ASN A 268 -17.75 -12.48 -3.68
N HIS A 269 -17.04 -12.82 -2.60
CA HIS A 269 -17.26 -14.08 -1.90
C HIS A 269 -17.50 -13.97 -0.39
N TYR A 270 -16.95 -12.96 0.29
CA TYR A 270 -16.92 -12.91 1.75
C TYR A 270 -17.61 -11.68 2.33
N LEU A 271 -17.54 -10.54 1.65
CA LEU A 271 -18.17 -9.28 2.05
C LEU A 271 -18.98 -8.73 0.87
N LEU A 272 -20.17 -9.31 0.66
CA LEU A 272 -21.08 -8.87 -0.39
C LEU A 272 -21.59 -7.44 -0.10
N PRO A 273 -21.77 -6.60 -1.14
CA PRO A 273 -22.36 -5.29 -0.98
C PRO A 273 -23.80 -5.42 -0.47
N VAL A 274 -24.17 -4.61 0.52
CA VAL A 274 -25.53 -4.47 1.01
C VAL A 274 -26.03 -3.08 0.64
N ASN A 275 -27.22 -2.97 0.04
CA ASN A 275 -27.82 -1.71 -0.39
C ASN A 275 -26.89 -0.83 -1.27
N ASN A 276 -26.17 -1.44 -2.21
CA ASN A 276 -25.18 -0.77 -3.08
C ASN A 276 -24.02 -0.06 -2.35
N GLN A 277 -23.82 -0.29 -1.05
CA GLN A 277 -22.65 0.21 -0.34
C GLN A 277 -21.55 -0.86 -0.29
N GLU A 278 -20.37 -0.50 -0.80
CA GLU A 278 -19.17 -1.32 -0.65
C GLU A 278 -18.79 -1.41 0.83
N LYS A 279 -18.23 -2.56 1.24
CA LYS A 279 -17.77 -2.81 2.63
C LYS A 279 -16.28 -3.15 2.71
N VAL A 280 -15.60 -3.14 1.57
CA VAL A 280 -14.16 -3.36 1.45
C VAL A 280 -13.57 -2.21 0.64
N ALA A 281 -12.49 -1.62 1.11
CA ALA A 281 -11.73 -0.63 0.37
C ALA A 281 -10.50 -1.26 -0.29
N ILE A 282 -10.04 -0.64 -1.37
CA ILE A 282 -8.74 -0.93 -1.97
C ILE A 282 -7.88 0.33 -1.97
N LEU A 283 -6.63 0.21 -1.54
CA LEU A 283 -5.65 1.31 -1.51
C LEU A 283 -4.33 0.89 -2.16
N HIS A 284 -4.08 1.35 -3.37
CA HIS A 284 -2.76 1.32 -4.00
C HIS A 284 -2.43 2.67 -4.63
N GLY A 285 -1.15 2.91 -4.95
CA GLY A 285 -0.65 4.22 -5.41
C GLY A 285 -1.33 4.83 -6.65
N ASP A 286 -2.18 4.10 -7.37
CA ASP A 286 -2.95 4.63 -8.51
C ASP A 286 -4.28 5.25 -8.07
N CYS A 287 -4.78 4.87 -6.88
CA CYS A 287 -5.97 5.46 -6.28
C CYS A 287 -5.71 6.87 -5.69
N TYR A 288 -4.45 7.23 -5.43
CA TYR A 288 -4.07 8.44 -4.67
C TYR A 288 -3.45 9.56 -5.52
N LYS A 289 -2.80 9.23 -6.65
CA LYS A 289 -2.04 10.20 -7.49
C LYS A 289 -2.88 11.33 -8.09
N LEU A 290 -4.19 11.16 -8.10
CA LEU A 290 -5.15 12.05 -8.75
C LEU A 290 -5.53 13.30 -7.94
N TYR A 291 -5.20 13.34 -6.64
CA TYR A 291 -5.85 14.28 -5.73
C TYR A 291 -4.89 15.19 -4.96
N GLU A 292 -3.57 14.96 -5.03
CA GLU A 292 -2.57 15.85 -4.40
C GLU A 292 -2.26 17.10 -5.26
N ASN A 293 -2.64 17.15 -6.54
CA ASN A 293 -2.21 18.21 -7.46
C ASN A 293 -3.03 19.51 -7.47
N ASN A 294 -4.08 19.64 -6.65
CA ASN A 294 -4.92 20.85 -6.64
C ASN A 294 -4.78 21.74 -5.41
N GLY A 295 -3.85 21.50 -4.49
CA GLY A 295 -3.67 22.37 -3.30
C GLY A 295 -4.86 22.41 -2.32
N ASP A 296 -5.97 21.75 -2.63
CA ASP A 296 -7.15 21.64 -1.78
C ASP A 296 -6.98 20.50 -0.77
N ASN A 297 -6.50 20.85 0.43
CA ASN A 297 -6.38 19.93 1.57
C ASN A 297 -7.71 19.22 1.93
N ASP A 298 -8.86 19.85 1.66
CA ASP A 298 -10.18 19.33 2.07
C ASP A 298 -10.58 18.07 1.29
N LEU A 299 -10.23 17.96 0.01
CA LEU A 299 -10.52 16.77 -0.80
C LEU A 299 -9.65 15.59 -0.37
N SER A 300 -8.36 15.82 -0.08
CA SER A 300 -7.45 14.79 0.43
C SER A 300 -7.91 14.24 1.78
N ASN A 301 -8.37 15.13 2.68
CA ASN A 301 -8.91 14.77 3.98
C ASN A 301 -10.18 13.90 3.85
N TYR A 302 -11.10 14.27 2.95
CA TYR A 302 -12.30 13.48 2.65
C TYR A 302 -11.98 12.04 2.22
N HIS A 303 -11.03 11.87 1.29
CA HIS A 303 -10.64 10.53 0.83
C HIS A 303 -9.96 9.72 1.94
N ASN A 304 -9.10 10.33 2.75
CA ASN A 304 -8.47 9.67 3.89
C ASN A 304 -9.51 9.22 4.92
N ALA A 305 -10.48 10.07 5.25
CA ALA A 305 -11.58 9.71 6.14
C ALA A 305 -12.38 8.54 5.59
N ARG A 306 -12.80 8.62 4.33
CA ARG A 306 -13.59 7.56 3.67
C ARG A 306 -12.85 6.22 3.64
N ASN A 307 -11.61 6.19 3.18
CA ASN A 307 -10.87 4.95 2.99
C ASN A 307 -10.50 4.26 4.32
N LEU A 308 -10.25 5.05 5.36
CA LEU A 308 -9.97 4.55 6.69
C LEU A 308 -11.24 4.21 7.48
N ALA A 309 -12.45 4.50 6.99
CA ALA A 309 -13.69 4.13 7.66
C ALA A 309 -14.13 2.68 7.38
N TYR A 310 -13.67 2.08 6.28
CA TYR A 310 -14.09 0.72 5.91
C TYR A 310 -13.64 -0.35 6.93
N PRO A 311 -14.44 -1.41 7.15
CA PRO A 311 -14.08 -2.52 8.03
C PRO A 311 -12.80 -3.23 7.60
N LEU A 312 -12.62 -3.44 6.29
CA LEU A 312 -11.45 -4.10 5.73
C LEU A 312 -10.91 -3.32 4.55
N THR A 313 -9.62 -3.03 4.57
CA THR A 313 -8.92 -2.34 3.51
C THR A 313 -7.79 -3.22 2.96
N VAL A 314 -7.85 -3.57 1.68
CA VAL A 314 -6.77 -4.27 0.97
C VAL A 314 -5.82 -3.23 0.40
N CYS A 315 -4.54 -3.29 0.73
CA CYS A 315 -3.61 -2.24 0.36
C CYS A 315 -2.18 -2.71 0.13
N THR A 316 -1.37 -1.86 -0.51
CA THR A 316 0.08 -2.05 -0.51
C THR A 316 0.71 -1.46 0.75
N ILE A 317 1.85 -2.00 1.18
CA ILE A 317 2.51 -1.56 2.43
C ILE A 317 2.87 -0.08 2.42
N ASP A 318 3.26 0.47 1.27
CA ASP A 318 3.65 1.87 1.11
C ASP A 318 2.53 2.86 1.44
N GLN A 319 1.26 2.44 1.40
CA GLN A 319 0.12 3.31 1.72
C GLN A 319 -0.06 3.51 3.22
N ILE A 320 0.15 2.47 4.01
CA ILE A 320 -0.17 2.48 5.44
C ILE A 320 1.10 2.69 6.29
N PHE A 321 2.25 2.15 5.91
CA PHE A 321 3.41 2.03 6.81
C PHE A 321 4.31 3.27 6.82
N LYS A 322 3.88 4.38 6.23
CA LYS A 322 4.62 5.66 6.19
C LYS A 322 4.97 6.19 7.59
N PHE A 323 4.15 5.86 8.59
CA PHE A 323 4.39 6.23 9.99
C PHE A 323 5.68 5.63 10.59
N ALA A 324 6.28 4.61 9.95
CA ALA A 324 7.59 4.07 10.36
C ALA A 324 8.68 5.15 10.44
N TYR A 325 8.56 6.19 9.61
CA TYR A 325 9.48 7.34 9.57
C TYR A 325 9.11 8.45 10.56
N ARG A 326 8.08 8.28 11.39
CA ARG A 326 7.66 9.27 12.39
C ARG A 326 7.45 10.69 11.81
N ALA A 327 7.07 10.76 10.54
CA ALA A 327 6.92 12.00 9.79
C ALA A 327 5.59 12.68 10.09
N LEU A 328 5.60 14.01 10.15
CA LEU A 328 4.39 14.79 10.42
C LEU A 328 3.35 14.55 9.32
N GLY A 329 2.11 14.29 9.72
CA GLY A 329 0.99 14.02 8.82
C GLY A 329 0.73 12.53 8.56
N THR A 330 1.49 11.62 9.17
CA THR A 330 1.26 10.16 9.09
C THR A 330 0.54 9.61 10.33
N GLU A 331 0.20 10.45 11.31
CA GLU A 331 -0.27 10.03 12.63
C GLU A 331 -1.62 9.33 12.59
N HIS A 332 -2.52 9.81 11.72
CA HIS A 332 -3.84 9.23 11.50
C HIS A 332 -3.78 7.75 11.06
N LEU A 333 -2.71 7.34 10.36
CA LEU A 333 -2.49 5.94 9.96
C LEU A 333 -2.25 5.08 11.20
N LEU A 334 -1.22 5.39 12.00
CA LEU A 334 -0.89 4.62 13.19
C LEU A 334 -1.99 4.70 14.26
N ALA A 335 -2.64 5.85 14.43
CA ALA A 335 -3.77 6.00 15.36
C ALA A 335 -4.95 5.09 14.99
N THR A 336 -5.22 4.87 13.69
CA THR A 336 -6.22 3.90 13.24
C THR A 336 -5.81 2.47 13.59
N LEU A 337 -4.52 2.16 13.48
CA LEU A 337 -3.98 0.83 13.79
C LEU A 337 -4.05 0.49 15.28
N LYS A 338 -4.25 1.47 16.17
CA LYS A 338 -4.48 1.25 17.62
C LYS A 338 -5.58 0.24 17.92
N TYR A 339 -6.63 0.23 17.12
CA TYR A 339 -7.80 -0.64 17.28
C TYR A 339 -8.05 -1.48 16.02
N SER A 340 -7.03 -1.64 15.18
CA SER A 340 -7.10 -2.45 13.97
C SER A 340 -6.12 -3.62 14.05
N LYS A 341 -6.38 -4.59 13.19
CA LYS A 341 -5.52 -5.73 12.91
C LYS A 341 -4.87 -5.57 11.54
N VAL A 342 -3.60 -5.94 11.42
CA VAL A 342 -2.84 -5.83 10.16
C VAL A 342 -2.35 -7.20 9.72
N ILE A 343 -2.70 -7.59 8.50
CA ILE A 343 -2.23 -8.81 7.86
C ILE A 343 -1.10 -8.43 6.90
N ILE A 344 0.04 -9.10 7.01
CA ILE A 344 1.18 -8.95 6.13
C ILE A 344 1.39 -10.26 5.39
N ASP A 345 1.03 -10.23 4.11
CA ASP A 345 1.22 -11.37 3.21
C ASP A 345 2.55 -11.25 2.47
N GLU A 346 3.20 -12.38 2.21
CA GLU A 346 4.43 -12.50 1.42
C GLU A 346 5.57 -11.55 1.87
N LEU A 347 5.83 -11.46 3.20
CA LEU A 347 6.85 -10.58 3.81
C LEU A 347 8.27 -10.74 3.20
N GLN A 348 8.59 -11.89 2.66
CA GLN A 348 9.88 -12.20 2.04
C GLN A 348 10.09 -11.51 0.68
N ALA A 349 9.03 -11.04 0.02
CA ALA A 349 9.12 -10.38 -1.29
C ALA A 349 9.71 -8.95 -1.22
N TYR A 350 9.90 -8.41 -0.01
CA TYR A 350 10.39 -7.05 0.18
C TYR A 350 11.92 -6.94 0.17
N SER A 351 12.44 -5.85 -0.39
CA SER A 351 13.85 -5.48 -0.32
C SER A 351 14.30 -5.32 1.14
N PRO A 352 15.60 -5.46 1.46
CA PRO A 352 16.09 -5.39 2.84
C PRO A 352 15.75 -4.07 3.56
N ASP A 353 15.76 -2.93 2.86
CA ASP A 353 15.39 -1.63 3.43
C ASP A 353 13.87 -1.51 3.72
N MET A 354 13.04 -2.06 2.84
CA MET A 354 11.59 -2.11 3.04
C MET A 354 11.24 -3.09 4.16
N LEU A 355 11.91 -4.24 4.24
CA LEU A 355 11.76 -5.20 5.32
C LEU A 355 12.08 -4.55 6.67
N ALA A 356 13.20 -3.84 6.81
CA ALA A 356 13.54 -3.09 8.03
C ALA A 356 12.45 -2.06 8.41
N THR A 357 11.89 -1.38 7.41
CA THR A 357 10.78 -0.42 7.59
C THR A 357 9.52 -1.11 8.11
N ILE A 358 9.17 -2.27 7.55
CA ILE A 358 8.02 -3.08 7.96
C ILE A 358 8.20 -3.57 9.40
N ILE A 359 9.35 -4.16 9.73
CA ILE A 359 9.63 -4.64 11.10
C ILE A 359 9.53 -3.51 12.12
N THR A 360 10.04 -2.32 11.80
CA THR A 360 9.90 -1.13 12.66
C THR A 360 8.44 -0.73 12.82
N ALA A 361 7.66 -0.72 11.75
CA ALA A 361 6.23 -0.41 11.79
C ALA A 361 5.44 -1.42 12.65
N LEU A 362 5.73 -2.72 12.54
CA LEU A 362 5.09 -3.77 13.36
C LEU A 362 5.39 -3.58 14.86
N LYS A 363 6.63 -3.18 15.21
CA LYS A 363 6.98 -2.81 16.58
C LYS A 363 6.12 -1.65 17.08
N TYR A 364 5.87 -0.63 16.26
CA TYR A 364 4.99 0.49 16.61
C TYR A 364 3.51 0.10 16.73
N ILE A 365 3.01 -0.75 15.82
CA ILE A 365 1.64 -1.28 15.87
C ILE A 365 1.41 -2.02 17.19
N ASN A 366 2.34 -2.91 17.58
CA ASN A 366 2.26 -3.61 18.85
C ASN A 366 2.30 -2.63 20.05
N LYS A 367 3.15 -1.60 20.00
CA LYS A 367 3.27 -0.62 21.09
C LYS A 367 2.03 0.27 21.27
N ILE A 368 1.33 0.63 20.20
CA ILE A 368 0.10 1.44 20.31
C ILE A 368 -1.12 0.63 20.77
N GLY A 369 -1.05 -0.70 20.67
CA GLY A 369 -2.10 -1.64 21.08
C GLY A 369 -2.75 -2.43 19.94
N GLY A 370 -2.36 -2.16 18.69
CA GLY A 370 -2.81 -2.92 17.52
C GLY A 370 -2.24 -4.33 17.46
N LYS A 371 -2.78 -5.16 16.57
CA LYS A 371 -2.32 -6.54 16.36
C LYS A 371 -1.89 -6.76 14.93
N PHE A 372 -1.02 -7.73 14.70
CA PHE A 372 -0.63 -8.12 13.35
C PHE A 372 -0.46 -9.64 13.16
N ALA A 373 -0.66 -10.07 11.92
CA ALA A 373 -0.42 -11.42 11.46
C ALA A 373 0.55 -11.40 10.28
N ILE A 374 1.69 -12.08 10.41
CA ILE A 374 2.59 -12.37 9.29
C ILE A 374 2.21 -13.72 8.72
N ILE A 375 1.86 -13.75 7.43
CA ILE A 375 1.43 -14.95 6.75
C ILE A 375 2.28 -15.11 5.51
N THR A 376 3.02 -16.21 5.43
CA THR A 376 3.99 -16.36 4.35
C THR A 376 4.27 -17.84 4.05
N ALA A 377 4.76 -18.10 2.85
CA ALA A 377 5.40 -19.38 2.54
C ALA A 377 6.73 -19.56 3.30
N THR A 378 7.44 -18.48 3.65
CA THR A 378 8.76 -18.52 4.28
C THR A 378 9.06 -17.29 5.14
N LEU A 379 9.69 -17.51 6.30
CA LEU A 379 10.05 -16.42 7.21
C LEU A 379 11.43 -16.67 7.81
N PRO A 380 12.44 -15.83 7.49
CA PRO A 380 13.76 -15.97 8.08
C PRO A 380 13.75 -15.84 9.62
N GLN A 381 14.46 -16.73 10.31
CA GLN A 381 14.47 -16.78 11.79
C GLN A 381 14.91 -15.46 12.45
N PHE A 382 15.78 -14.68 11.80
CA PHE A 382 16.23 -13.40 12.36
C PHE A 382 15.09 -12.39 12.51
N ILE A 383 14.06 -12.46 11.66
CA ILE A 383 12.87 -11.60 11.74
C ILE A 383 12.06 -11.92 12.99
N LEU A 384 11.91 -13.19 13.34
CA LEU A 384 11.27 -13.60 14.60
C LEU A 384 12.04 -13.08 15.82
N ASN A 385 13.37 -13.09 15.76
CA ASN A 385 14.20 -12.55 16.84
C ASN A 385 14.01 -11.03 16.98
N GLU A 386 13.94 -10.29 15.87
CA GLU A 386 13.67 -8.84 15.87
C GLU A 386 12.30 -8.50 16.47
N LEU A 387 11.30 -9.37 16.25
CA LEU A 387 9.94 -9.19 16.75
C LEU A 387 9.66 -9.90 18.08
N SER A 388 10.69 -10.44 18.75
CA SER A 388 10.56 -11.15 20.03
C SER A 388 9.85 -10.32 21.12
N THR A 389 10.10 -9.00 21.14
CA THR A 389 9.46 -8.05 22.07
C THR A 389 7.97 -7.81 21.81
N CYS A 390 7.42 -8.36 20.72
CA CYS A 390 6.02 -8.23 20.32
C CYS A 390 5.15 -9.44 20.75
N ASN A 391 5.69 -10.39 21.54
CA ASN A 391 4.97 -11.58 22.00
C ASN A 391 4.28 -12.38 20.87
N ILE A 392 4.99 -12.58 19.75
CA ILE A 392 4.46 -13.30 18.58
C ILE A 392 4.29 -14.79 18.89
N LYS A 393 3.13 -15.35 18.53
CA LYS A 393 2.94 -16.80 18.37
C LYS A 393 3.41 -17.23 17.00
N TYR A 394 4.35 -18.16 16.97
CA TYR A 394 4.91 -18.69 15.75
C TYR A 394 4.52 -20.17 15.57
N LYS A 395 4.03 -20.52 14.38
CA LYS A 395 3.77 -21.92 14.01
C LYS A 395 4.01 -22.15 12.54
N ARG A 396 4.64 -23.28 12.22
CA ARG A 396 4.88 -23.74 10.85
C ARG A 396 3.94 -24.90 10.51
N PHE A 397 3.37 -24.85 9.32
CA PHE A 397 2.50 -25.87 8.76
C PHE A 397 3.13 -26.39 7.48
N ILE A 398 3.47 -27.68 7.49
CA ILE A 398 3.99 -28.39 6.31
C ILE A 398 2.80 -28.97 5.56
N GLY A 399 2.79 -28.86 4.23
CA GLY A 399 1.72 -29.38 3.39
C GLY A 399 1.59 -30.91 3.46
N ASN A 400 0.40 -31.45 3.16
CA ASN A 400 0.15 -32.89 3.22
C ASN A 400 0.67 -33.66 1.99
N ILE A 401 0.99 -32.96 0.89
CA ILE A 401 1.47 -33.56 -0.36
C ILE A 401 2.96 -33.24 -0.51
N ASP A 402 3.82 -34.22 -0.28
CA ASP A 402 5.26 -33.98 -0.14
C ASP A 402 6.03 -34.18 -1.46
N ASN A 403 5.60 -35.14 -2.29
CA ASN A 403 6.31 -35.52 -3.52
C ASN A 403 5.69 -34.89 -4.78
N ARG A 404 5.84 -33.57 -4.94
CA ARG A 404 5.30 -32.83 -6.11
C ARG A 404 6.34 -32.48 -7.16
N HIS A 405 7.58 -32.23 -6.75
CA HIS A 405 8.58 -31.66 -7.64
C HIS A 405 9.86 -32.49 -7.63
N LYS A 406 10.40 -32.70 -8.83
CA LYS A 406 11.76 -33.18 -9.03
C LYS A 406 12.50 -32.16 -9.86
N ILE A 407 13.62 -31.68 -9.32
CA ILE A 407 14.36 -30.56 -9.88
C ILE A 407 15.46 -31.07 -10.81
N MET A 408 15.60 -30.42 -11.96
CA MET A 408 16.74 -30.51 -12.85
C MET A 408 17.35 -29.11 -13.00
N ILE A 409 18.67 -29.01 -12.85
CA ILE A 409 19.41 -27.74 -12.95
C ILE A 409 20.26 -27.75 -14.21
N HIS A 410 20.15 -26.69 -15.00
CA HIS A 410 20.86 -26.48 -16.26
C HIS A 410 21.79 -25.26 -16.13
N GLU A 411 23.04 -25.40 -16.55
CA GLU A 411 24.02 -24.30 -16.47
C GLU A 411 23.88 -23.25 -17.59
N ASP A 412 23.12 -23.60 -18.64
CA ASP A 412 22.93 -22.79 -19.85
C ASP A 412 21.66 -21.92 -19.83
N ASP A 413 21.36 -21.29 -20.97
CA ASP A 413 20.14 -20.51 -21.23
C ASP A 413 19.00 -21.44 -21.70
N ILE A 414 17.75 -21.11 -21.36
CA ILE A 414 16.52 -21.80 -21.82
C ILE A 414 16.48 -21.88 -23.35
N LEU A 415 17.02 -20.87 -24.02
CA LEU A 415 17.08 -20.80 -25.48
C LEU A 415 17.82 -21.97 -26.14
N ASN A 416 18.63 -22.72 -25.40
CA ASN A 416 19.33 -23.88 -25.94
C ASN A 416 18.48 -25.15 -25.93
N ASP A 417 17.32 -25.15 -25.25
CA ASP A 417 16.47 -26.32 -25.05
C ASP A 417 15.09 -26.19 -25.72
N LEU A 418 14.93 -25.30 -26.70
CA LEU A 418 13.63 -25.02 -27.34
C LEU A 418 12.97 -26.29 -27.92
N ASP A 419 13.72 -27.13 -28.61
CA ASP A 419 13.20 -28.37 -29.22
C ASP A 419 12.67 -29.34 -28.14
N SER A 420 13.41 -29.52 -27.06
CA SER A 420 13.01 -30.36 -25.92
C SER A 420 11.75 -29.83 -25.23
N ILE A 421 11.63 -28.50 -25.13
CA ILE A 421 10.44 -27.85 -24.57
C ILE A 421 9.23 -28.04 -25.49
N LEU A 422 9.41 -27.96 -26.82
CA LEU A 422 8.36 -28.22 -27.79
C LEU A 422 7.88 -29.68 -27.73
N ASP A 423 8.79 -30.63 -27.61
CA ASP A 423 8.45 -32.05 -27.43
C ASP A 423 7.58 -32.28 -26.19
N ASP A 424 7.93 -31.64 -25.07
CA ASP A 424 7.12 -31.68 -23.85
C ASP A 424 5.74 -31.05 -24.09
N ALA A 425 5.68 -29.91 -24.77
CA ALA A 425 4.44 -29.18 -25.04
C ALA A 425 3.45 -29.90 -25.96
N GLN A 426 3.89 -30.92 -26.71
CA GLN A 426 2.98 -31.77 -27.50
C GLN A 426 2.05 -32.63 -26.64
N SER A 427 2.42 -32.90 -25.39
CA SER A 427 1.65 -33.79 -24.51
C SER A 427 1.41 -33.23 -23.10
N LYS A 428 2.00 -32.08 -22.79
CA LYS A 428 1.97 -31.46 -21.46
C LYS A 428 1.63 -29.98 -21.55
N LYS A 429 1.09 -29.42 -20.47
CA LYS A 429 1.04 -27.98 -20.25
C LYS A 429 2.37 -27.51 -19.67
N VAL A 430 3.11 -26.77 -20.47
CA VAL A 430 4.41 -26.23 -20.11
C VAL A 430 4.27 -24.79 -19.62
N LEU A 431 4.82 -24.50 -18.45
CA LEU A 431 4.95 -23.15 -17.92
C LEU A 431 6.41 -22.70 -18.03
N ILE A 432 6.66 -21.58 -18.69
CA ILE A 432 7.99 -20.96 -18.73
C ILE A 432 7.96 -19.64 -17.97
N ILE A 433 8.82 -19.47 -16.97
CA ILE A 433 8.88 -18.22 -16.19
C ILE A 433 10.24 -17.55 -16.36
N CYS A 434 10.19 -16.36 -16.95
CA CYS A 434 11.33 -15.47 -17.08
C CYS A 434 11.39 -14.44 -15.95
N ASN A 435 12.60 -14.02 -15.55
CA ASN A 435 12.77 -12.96 -14.56
C ASN A 435 12.51 -11.57 -15.17
N THR A 436 12.66 -11.42 -16.50
CA THR A 436 12.41 -10.15 -17.19
C THR A 436 11.44 -10.26 -18.34
N VAL A 437 10.73 -9.16 -18.63
CA VAL A 437 9.80 -9.08 -19.76
C VAL A 437 10.53 -9.23 -21.10
N ASN A 438 11.73 -8.70 -21.23
CA ASN A 438 12.51 -8.80 -22.46
C ASN A 438 12.84 -10.28 -22.78
N SER A 439 13.22 -11.06 -21.77
CA SER A 439 13.52 -12.49 -21.96
C SER A 439 12.26 -13.28 -22.33
N ALA A 440 11.11 -12.96 -21.74
CA ALA A 440 9.83 -13.57 -22.11
C ALA A 440 9.43 -13.26 -23.57
N GLN A 441 9.55 -11.99 -24.00
CA GLN A 441 9.29 -11.56 -25.37
C GLN A 441 10.24 -12.24 -26.37
N LYS A 442 11.54 -12.31 -26.04
CA LYS A 442 12.54 -12.99 -26.87
C LYS A 442 12.18 -14.46 -27.05
N LEU A 443 11.92 -15.16 -25.95
CA LEU A 443 11.62 -16.59 -25.99
C LEU A 443 10.35 -16.89 -26.79
N TYR A 444 9.31 -16.06 -26.65
CA TYR A 444 8.08 -16.18 -27.43
C TYR A 444 8.34 -16.06 -28.94
N ASN A 445 9.13 -15.08 -29.37
CA ASN A 445 9.48 -14.92 -30.79
C ASN A 445 10.27 -16.12 -31.33
N GLU A 446 11.22 -16.65 -30.56
CA GLU A 446 12.02 -17.81 -30.97
C GLU A 446 11.13 -19.05 -31.19
N PHE A 447 10.14 -19.29 -30.31
CA PHE A 447 9.18 -20.36 -30.55
C PHE A 447 8.25 -20.12 -31.75
N LEU A 448 7.87 -18.86 -32.03
CA LEU A 448 7.11 -18.55 -33.24
C LEU A 448 7.93 -18.79 -34.51
N GLU A 449 9.22 -18.48 -34.51
CA GLU A 449 10.13 -18.70 -35.65
C GLU A 449 10.31 -20.19 -35.98
N LEU A 450 10.26 -21.06 -34.96
CA LEU A 450 10.28 -22.52 -35.14
C LEU A 450 9.01 -23.05 -35.85
N ASN A 451 7.94 -22.24 -35.96
CA ASN A 451 6.72 -22.56 -36.70
C ASN A 451 6.11 -23.94 -36.36
N SER A 452 6.05 -24.26 -35.06
CA SER A 452 5.37 -25.47 -34.58
C SER A 452 3.85 -25.29 -34.49
N ASP A 453 3.09 -26.39 -34.57
CA ASP A 453 1.63 -26.39 -34.35
C ASP A 453 1.23 -26.29 -32.87
N VAL A 454 2.20 -26.03 -31.98
CA VAL A 454 1.99 -25.94 -30.53
C VAL A 454 1.28 -24.61 -30.19
N GLU A 455 0.29 -24.67 -29.30
CA GLU A 455 -0.36 -23.48 -28.75
C GLU A 455 0.59 -22.74 -27.80
N ILE A 456 0.79 -21.44 -28.01
CA ILE A 456 1.73 -20.63 -27.23
C ILE A 456 1.04 -19.36 -26.72
N HIS A 457 1.08 -19.16 -25.41
CA HIS A 457 0.60 -17.96 -24.73
C HIS A 457 1.77 -17.14 -24.17
N LEU A 458 1.63 -15.82 -24.17
CA LEU A 458 2.58 -14.89 -23.54
C LEU A 458 1.84 -13.96 -22.57
N LEU A 459 2.29 -13.93 -21.31
CA LEU A 459 1.69 -13.09 -20.27
C LEU A 459 2.75 -12.32 -19.47
N HIS A 460 2.65 -10.98 -19.47
CA HIS A 460 3.55 -10.13 -18.69
C HIS A 460 2.96 -8.74 -18.41
N SER A 461 3.69 -7.90 -17.66
CA SER A 461 3.19 -6.58 -17.24
C SER A 461 3.13 -5.51 -18.33
N ARG A 462 3.75 -5.71 -19.50
CA ARG A 462 3.82 -4.71 -20.60
C ARG A 462 2.66 -4.76 -21.60
N TYR A 463 1.48 -5.19 -21.17
CA TYR A 463 0.23 -5.04 -21.92
C TYR A 463 -0.61 -3.93 -21.31
N THR A 464 -1.53 -3.33 -22.10
CA THR A 464 -2.55 -2.45 -21.54
C THR A 464 -3.37 -3.21 -20.51
N LYS A 465 -3.96 -2.51 -19.54
CA LYS A 465 -4.77 -3.17 -18.51
C LYS A 465 -5.90 -4.01 -19.13
N LYS A 466 -6.54 -3.53 -20.20
CA LYS A 466 -7.55 -4.28 -20.97
C LYS A 466 -6.97 -5.57 -21.56
N HIS A 467 -5.89 -5.49 -22.34
CA HIS A 467 -5.31 -6.66 -23.01
C HIS A 467 -4.72 -7.67 -22.04
N ARG A 468 -4.12 -7.19 -20.94
CA ARG A 468 -3.62 -8.07 -19.90
C ARG A 468 -4.74 -8.89 -19.24
N GLN A 469 -5.92 -8.30 -19.03
CA GLN A 469 -7.06 -9.02 -18.48
C GLN A 469 -7.48 -10.17 -19.40
N ILE A 470 -7.56 -9.92 -20.71
CA ILE A 470 -7.85 -10.95 -21.72
C ILE A 470 -6.85 -12.11 -21.61
N LEU A 471 -5.55 -11.80 -21.62
CA LEU A 471 -4.49 -12.81 -21.53
C LEU A 471 -4.48 -13.56 -20.18
N GLU A 472 -4.80 -12.89 -19.08
CA GLU A 472 -4.94 -13.54 -17.76
C GLU A 472 -6.09 -14.56 -17.79
N ASP A 473 -7.23 -14.19 -18.39
CA ASP A 473 -8.41 -15.06 -18.52
C ASP A 473 -8.10 -16.26 -19.44
N ASP A 474 -7.43 -16.05 -20.57
CA ASP A 474 -6.99 -17.12 -21.49
C ASP A 474 -6.08 -18.13 -20.79
N VAL A 475 -5.09 -17.65 -20.02
CA VAL A 475 -4.14 -18.52 -19.30
C VAL A 475 -4.85 -19.32 -18.19
N ILE A 476 -5.82 -18.72 -17.50
CA ILE A 476 -6.65 -19.43 -16.52
C ILE A 476 -7.48 -20.51 -17.20
N GLU A 477 -8.09 -20.21 -18.35
CA GLU A 477 -8.88 -21.17 -19.10
C GLU A 477 -8.02 -22.32 -19.63
N PHE A 478 -6.87 -21.99 -20.26
CA PHE A 478 -5.90 -22.95 -20.76
C PHE A 478 -5.48 -23.93 -19.67
N SER A 479 -5.12 -23.41 -18.49
CA SER A 479 -4.70 -24.22 -17.34
C SER A 479 -5.79 -25.19 -16.86
N LYS A 480 -7.07 -24.80 -16.93
CA LYS A 480 -8.21 -25.63 -16.49
C LYS A 480 -8.71 -26.60 -17.56
N SER A 481 -8.41 -26.37 -18.83
CA SER A 481 -8.82 -27.23 -19.95
C SER A 481 -7.94 -28.48 -20.08
N ASP A 482 -8.24 -29.40 -20.99
CA ASP A 482 -7.36 -30.54 -21.31
C ASP A 482 -6.33 -30.20 -22.42
N ARG A 483 -6.24 -28.93 -22.82
CA ARG A 483 -5.29 -28.46 -23.84
C ARG A 483 -3.84 -28.61 -23.36
N VAL A 484 -2.94 -28.72 -24.32
CA VAL A 484 -1.48 -28.81 -24.15
C VAL A 484 -0.81 -27.69 -24.93
N GLY A 485 0.40 -27.31 -24.53
CA GLY A 485 1.07 -26.15 -25.10
C GLY A 485 1.95 -25.42 -24.11
N ILE A 486 2.38 -24.22 -24.49
CA ILE A 486 3.36 -23.42 -23.76
C ILE A 486 2.70 -22.14 -23.25
N CYS A 487 2.88 -21.83 -21.97
CA CYS A 487 2.60 -20.52 -21.41
C CYS A 487 3.91 -19.88 -20.95
N ILE A 488 4.33 -18.81 -21.63
CA ILE A 488 5.49 -18.00 -21.26
C ILE A 488 5.02 -16.84 -20.42
N SER A 489 5.63 -16.64 -19.26
CA SER A 489 5.24 -15.58 -18.34
C SER A 489 6.44 -14.97 -17.60
N THR A 490 6.20 -13.85 -16.93
CA THR A 490 7.07 -13.34 -15.86
C THR A 490 6.47 -13.62 -14.48
N GLN A 491 6.93 -12.94 -13.43
CA GLN A 491 6.49 -13.13 -12.04
C GLN A 491 4.98 -12.90 -11.80
N ILE A 492 4.23 -12.40 -12.79
CA ILE A 492 2.81 -12.11 -12.64
C ILE A 492 1.96 -13.34 -12.27
N VAL A 493 2.36 -14.53 -12.74
CA VAL A 493 1.73 -15.81 -12.40
C VAL A 493 2.04 -16.31 -10.98
N GLU A 494 3.04 -15.73 -10.28
CA GLU A 494 3.50 -16.21 -8.96
C GLU A 494 2.48 -15.95 -7.85
N ALA A 495 1.71 -14.86 -7.92
CA ALA A 495 0.95 -14.37 -6.76
C ALA A 495 -0.56 -14.27 -6.94
N SER A 496 -1.12 -14.41 -8.15
CA SER A 496 -2.51 -14.00 -8.40
C SER A 496 -3.40 -14.96 -9.21
N LEU A 497 -2.84 -15.89 -9.98
CA LEU A 497 -3.63 -16.79 -10.84
C LEU A 497 -3.76 -18.19 -10.22
N ASP A 498 -4.97 -18.77 -10.21
CA ASP A 498 -5.19 -20.17 -9.78
C ASP A 498 -4.96 -21.12 -10.95
N ILE A 499 -3.68 -21.30 -11.28
CA ILE A 499 -3.21 -22.16 -12.38
C ILE A 499 -2.51 -23.42 -11.86
N ASP A 500 -2.58 -24.48 -12.65
CA ASP A 500 -1.90 -25.77 -12.51
C ASP A 500 -1.34 -26.22 -13.87
N PHE A 501 -0.05 -26.56 -13.89
CA PHE A 501 0.73 -26.95 -15.06
C PHE A 501 1.45 -28.28 -14.82
N ASP A 502 1.93 -28.90 -15.91
CA ASP A 502 2.62 -30.19 -15.85
C ASP A 502 4.12 -30.05 -15.61
N VAL A 503 4.77 -29.09 -16.26
CA VAL A 503 6.22 -28.87 -16.22
C VAL A 503 6.52 -27.37 -16.13
N LEU A 504 7.52 -27.02 -15.33
CA LEU A 504 8.07 -25.67 -15.24
C LEU A 504 9.47 -25.60 -15.80
N TYR A 505 9.70 -24.68 -16.72
CA TYR A 505 11.03 -24.20 -17.13
C TYR A 505 11.20 -22.78 -16.60
N THR A 506 12.29 -22.49 -15.89
CA THR A 506 12.43 -21.19 -15.24
C THR A 506 13.88 -20.75 -15.17
N TYR A 507 14.14 -19.47 -15.39
CA TYR A 507 15.41 -18.89 -14.96
C TYR A 507 15.50 -18.92 -13.43
N LEU A 508 16.71 -19.09 -12.92
CA LEU A 508 16.96 -19.06 -11.49
C LEU A 508 16.63 -17.67 -10.92
N SER A 509 15.85 -17.66 -9.84
CA SER A 509 15.43 -16.47 -9.10
C SER A 509 15.99 -16.52 -7.67
N SER A 510 15.43 -15.73 -6.76
CA SER A 510 15.55 -16.04 -5.33
C SER A 510 14.81 -17.33 -4.98
N ILE A 511 15.25 -18.01 -3.92
CA ILE A 511 14.67 -19.29 -3.46
C ILE A 511 13.16 -19.17 -3.16
N ASP A 512 12.69 -18.03 -2.66
CA ASP A 512 11.28 -17.79 -2.31
C ASP A 512 10.40 -17.68 -3.55
N SER A 513 10.81 -16.87 -4.53
CA SER A 513 10.14 -16.77 -5.83
C SER A 513 10.14 -18.11 -6.55
N LEU A 514 11.25 -18.86 -6.50
CA LEU A 514 11.34 -20.19 -7.12
C LEU A 514 10.33 -21.18 -6.51
N ILE A 515 10.20 -21.21 -5.18
CA ILE A 515 9.21 -22.06 -4.50
C ILE A 515 7.78 -21.65 -4.85
N GLN A 516 7.51 -20.35 -5.02
CA GLN A 516 6.20 -19.86 -5.48
C GLN A 516 5.89 -20.30 -6.92
N ARG A 517 6.88 -20.25 -7.83
CA ARG A 517 6.78 -20.76 -9.20
C ARG A 517 6.49 -22.26 -9.22
N MET A 518 7.21 -23.05 -8.43
CA MET A 518 6.96 -24.48 -8.28
C MET A 518 5.53 -24.76 -7.80
N GLY A 519 4.95 -23.89 -6.96
CA GLY A 519 3.56 -24.00 -6.52
C GLY A 519 2.48 -23.90 -7.62
N ARG A 520 2.89 -23.68 -8.88
CA ARG A 520 2.05 -23.68 -10.09
C ARG A 520 2.16 -24.98 -10.89
N VAL A 521 3.06 -25.90 -10.49
CA VAL A 521 3.21 -27.23 -11.08
C VAL A 521 2.66 -28.27 -10.13
N TYR A 522 1.87 -29.20 -10.66
CA TYR A 522 1.28 -30.30 -9.88
C TYR A 522 0.64 -29.80 -8.58
N ARG A 523 -0.10 -28.70 -8.67
CA ARG A 523 -0.65 -27.97 -7.54
C ARG A 523 -1.61 -28.83 -6.72
N LYS A 524 -2.34 -29.74 -7.38
CA LYS A 524 -3.37 -30.60 -6.77
C LYS A 524 -3.07 -32.11 -6.84
N ARG A 525 -1.85 -32.52 -7.22
CA ARG A 525 -1.50 -33.94 -7.43
C ARG A 525 -0.03 -34.25 -7.12
N GLU A 526 0.25 -35.53 -6.93
CA GLU A 526 1.60 -36.04 -6.69
C GLU A 526 2.33 -36.39 -7.99
N ASN A 527 3.65 -36.25 -7.98
CA ASN A 527 4.52 -36.75 -9.03
C ASN A 527 4.83 -38.24 -8.80
N SER A 528 3.82 -39.08 -9.04
CA SER A 528 3.89 -40.53 -8.82
C SER A 528 4.97 -41.20 -9.66
N HIS A 529 5.27 -40.65 -10.84
CA HIS A 529 6.27 -41.19 -11.77
C HIS A 529 7.69 -40.67 -11.52
N GLN A 530 7.87 -39.72 -10.58
CA GLN A 530 9.16 -39.11 -10.25
C GLN A 530 9.94 -38.61 -11.47
N LEU A 531 9.20 -38.10 -12.46
CA LEU A 531 9.77 -37.46 -13.65
C LEU A 531 10.22 -36.05 -13.29
N SER A 532 11.29 -35.56 -13.93
CA SER A 532 11.67 -34.16 -13.79
C SER A 532 10.55 -33.28 -14.33
N ASN A 533 10.03 -32.41 -13.48
CA ASN A 533 8.94 -31.49 -13.83
C ASN A 533 9.26 -30.04 -13.44
N VAL A 534 10.47 -29.78 -12.92
CA VAL A 534 10.98 -28.44 -12.63
C VAL A 534 12.39 -28.32 -13.17
N HIS A 535 12.56 -27.53 -14.22
CA HIS A 535 13.80 -27.28 -14.95
C HIS A 535 14.27 -25.86 -14.64
N ILE A 536 15.41 -25.72 -13.98
CA ILE A 536 15.95 -24.45 -13.49
C ILE A 536 17.23 -24.10 -14.25
N TYR A 537 17.22 -22.95 -14.92
CA TYR A 537 18.34 -22.46 -15.72
C TYR A 537 19.11 -21.40 -14.95
N THR A 538 20.40 -21.61 -14.75
CA THR A 538 21.23 -20.72 -13.92
C THR A 538 21.71 -19.47 -14.66
N PHE A 539 21.30 -19.28 -15.92
CA PHE A 539 21.51 -18.07 -16.68
C PHE A 539 21.04 -16.81 -15.92
N LYS A 540 21.84 -15.74 -16.01
CA LYS A 540 21.67 -14.53 -15.19
C LYS A 540 20.63 -13.56 -15.79
N ASP A 541 19.37 -13.97 -15.84
CA ASP A 541 18.25 -13.09 -16.20
C ASP A 541 17.84 -12.22 -15.00
N GLY A 542 17.81 -10.89 -15.14
CA GLY A 542 17.27 -10.03 -14.07
C GLY A 542 18.16 -9.78 -12.84
N ILE A 543 19.39 -10.29 -12.78
CA ILE A 543 20.19 -10.28 -11.53
C ILE A 543 20.79 -8.91 -11.22
N GLY A 544 20.60 -8.44 -9.99
CA GLY A 544 21.06 -7.14 -9.48
C GLY A 544 20.08 -5.99 -9.65
N TYR A 545 18.98 -6.19 -10.39
CA TYR A 545 17.92 -5.19 -10.57
C TYR A 545 16.50 -5.74 -10.39
N VAL A 546 16.25 -7.03 -10.69
CA VAL A 546 15.02 -7.74 -10.31
C VAL A 546 15.24 -8.52 -9.02
N TYR A 547 16.28 -9.34 -8.95
CA TYR A 547 16.64 -10.12 -7.77
C TYR A 547 17.97 -9.67 -7.18
N ASP A 548 18.09 -9.75 -5.85
CA ASP A 548 19.34 -9.45 -5.16
C ASP A 548 20.43 -10.46 -5.53
N LYS A 549 21.61 -9.96 -5.90
CA LYS A 549 22.73 -10.78 -6.38
C LYS A 549 23.22 -11.77 -5.32
N THR A 550 23.29 -11.35 -4.05
CA THR A 550 23.74 -12.22 -2.95
C THR A 550 22.74 -13.35 -2.72
N ILE A 551 21.45 -13.04 -2.72
CA ILE A 551 20.40 -14.06 -2.56
C ILE A 551 20.42 -15.05 -3.72
N PHE A 552 20.61 -14.58 -4.95
CA PHE A 552 20.76 -15.45 -6.13
C PHE A 552 21.95 -16.41 -5.99
N GLU A 553 23.14 -15.91 -5.67
CA GLU A 553 24.36 -16.73 -5.54
C GLU A 553 24.19 -17.80 -4.46
N ARG A 554 23.63 -17.42 -3.30
CA ARG A 554 23.35 -18.37 -2.21
C ARG A 554 22.29 -19.39 -2.60
N THR A 555 21.27 -18.98 -3.33
CA THR A 555 20.22 -19.89 -3.83
C THR A 555 20.84 -20.94 -4.75
N LEU A 556 21.71 -20.53 -5.69
CA LEU A 556 22.42 -21.42 -6.57
C LEU A 556 23.26 -22.45 -5.79
N ASP A 557 24.06 -21.98 -4.83
CA ASP A 557 24.94 -22.85 -4.05
C ASP A 557 24.20 -23.90 -3.23
N VAL A 558 23.06 -23.51 -2.64
CA VAL A 558 22.20 -24.44 -1.89
C VAL A 558 21.50 -25.43 -2.83
N LEU A 559 21.03 -24.98 -4.01
CA LEU A 559 20.28 -25.83 -4.95
C LEU A 559 21.15 -26.87 -5.68
N LYS A 560 22.45 -26.64 -5.84
CA LYS A 560 23.37 -27.64 -6.47
C LYS A 560 23.24 -29.04 -5.85
N GLY A 561 22.96 -29.13 -4.55
CA GLY A 561 22.76 -30.40 -3.85
C GLY A 561 21.46 -31.14 -4.20
N TYR A 562 20.54 -30.51 -4.93
CA TYR A 562 19.22 -31.05 -5.30
C TYR A 562 19.08 -31.31 -6.80
N HIS A 563 20.17 -31.24 -7.58
CA HIS A 563 20.13 -31.60 -8.99
C HIS A 563 19.69 -33.06 -9.17
N ASN A 564 18.63 -33.27 -9.97
CA ASN A 564 17.99 -34.55 -10.23
C ASN A 564 17.43 -35.25 -8.97
N GLN A 565 17.07 -34.47 -7.95
CA GLN A 565 16.47 -34.97 -6.70
C GLN A 565 15.01 -34.55 -6.59
N ILE A 566 14.23 -35.35 -5.86
CA ILE A 566 12.91 -34.93 -5.39
C ILE A 566 13.10 -33.78 -4.41
N PHE A 567 12.30 -32.74 -4.53
CA PHE A 567 12.36 -31.55 -3.69
C PHE A 567 11.12 -31.46 -2.81
N LEU A 568 11.24 -32.06 -1.62
CA LEU A 568 10.15 -32.18 -0.65
C LEU A 568 9.79 -30.83 -0.04
N GLU A 569 8.64 -30.76 0.64
CA GLU A 569 8.25 -29.53 1.34
C GLU A 569 9.20 -29.20 2.50
N GLU A 570 9.80 -30.22 3.13
CA GLU A 570 10.84 -30.02 4.15
C GLU A 570 12.14 -29.44 3.55
N ASP A 571 12.57 -29.97 2.40
CA ASP A 571 13.77 -29.50 1.69
C ASP A 571 13.66 -28.03 1.28
N LYS A 572 12.49 -27.62 0.77
CA LYS A 572 12.20 -26.22 0.40
C LYS A 572 12.47 -25.26 1.55
N VAL A 573 12.02 -25.62 2.75
CA VAL A 573 12.23 -24.75 3.91
C VAL A 573 13.65 -24.84 4.43
N ASN A 574 14.27 -26.02 4.44
CA ASN A 574 15.69 -26.16 4.79
C ASN A 574 16.58 -25.33 3.86
N CYS A 575 16.27 -25.30 2.56
CA CYS A 575 16.94 -24.43 1.60
C CYS A 575 16.76 -22.96 1.94
N MET A 576 15.54 -22.55 2.26
CA MET A 576 15.24 -21.19 2.68
C MET A 576 16.06 -20.76 3.90
N ASP A 577 16.08 -21.59 4.94
CA ASP A 577 16.78 -21.31 6.20
C ASP A 577 18.29 -21.20 5.99
N LYS A 578 18.83 -21.98 5.05
CA LYS A 578 20.23 -21.86 4.60
C LYS A 578 20.45 -20.56 3.83
N VAL A 579 19.63 -20.25 2.81
CA VAL A 579 19.80 -19.04 2.00
C VAL A 579 19.69 -17.78 2.85
N TYR A 580 18.73 -17.71 3.78
CA TYR A 580 18.53 -16.54 4.65
C TYR A 580 19.21 -16.63 6.02
N ASN A 581 20.20 -17.51 6.18
CA ASN A 581 20.90 -17.67 7.45
C ASN A 581 21.60 -16.38 7.90
N ARG A 582 21.24 -15.85 9.09
CA ARG A 582 21.76 -14.58 9.60
C ARG A 582 23.29 -14.53 9.67
N LYS A 583 23.94 -15.60 10.17
CA LYS A 583 25.40 -15.61 10.36
C LYS A 583 26.14 -15.49 9.04
N GLU A 584 25.61 -16.12 8.01
CA GLU A 584 26.22 -16.08 6.70
C GLU A 584 25.85 -14.81 5.91
N LEU A 585 24.65 -14.25 6.15
CA LEU A 585 24.24 -12.97 5.59
C LEU A 585 24.93 -11.76 6.24
N GLU A 586 25.49 -11.90 7.45
CA GLU A 586 26.01 -10.77 8.24
C GLU A 586 27.03 -9.90 7.48
N LYS A 587 27.86 -10.52 6.65
CA LYS A 587 28.89 -9.83 5.84
C LYS A 587 28.42 -9.40 4.45
N THR A 588 27.15 -9.64 4.12
CA THR A 588 26.61 -9.39 2.78
C THR A 588 26.04 -7.98 2.64
N LYS A 589 25.92 -7.52 1.39
CA LYS A 589 25.28 -6.24 1.08
C LYS A 589 23.82 -6.20 1.58
N TYR A 590 23.11 -7.32 1.51
CA TYR A 590 21.73 -7.45 1.98
C TYR A 590 21.59 -7.06 3.45
N MET A 591 22.38 -7.69 4.34
CA MET A 591 22.28 -7.43 5.77
C MET A 591 22.84 -6.05 6.15
N LYS A 592 23.84 -5.55 5.42
CA LYS A 592 24.33 -4.18 5.58
C LYS A 592 23.22 -3.15 5.34
N ILE A 593 22.50 -3.25 4.21
CA ILE A 593 21.37 -2.35 3.90
C ILE A 593 20.27 -2.46 4.97
N TYR A 594 19.92 -3.68 5.38
CA TYR A 594 18.92 -3.92 6.42
C TYR A 594 19.32 -3.25 7.74
N ASN A 595 20.54 -3.48 8.21
CA ASN A 595 21.05 -2.94 9.48
C ASN A 595 21.18 -1.42 9.46
N GLU A 596 21.75 -0.84 8.39
CA GLU A 596 21.84 0.61 8.21
C GLU A 596 20.45 1.26 8.25
N LYS A 597 19.45 0.60 7.63
CA LYS A 597 18.08 1.09 7.64
C LYS A 597 17.43 0.98 9.03
N MET A 598 17.63 -0.12 9.74
CA MET A 598 17.16 -0.29 11.12
C MET A 598 17.76 0.76 12.05
N GLU A 599 19.07 1.00 11.96
CA GLU A 599 19.77 2.02 12.74
C GLU A 599 19.28 3.44 12.41
N TYR A 600 19.09 3.74 11.13
CA TYR A 600 18.51 5.00 10.69
C TYR A 600 17.12 5.22 11.31
N LEU A 601 16.25 4.22 11.27
CA LEU A 601 14.89 4.31 11.80
C LEU A 601 14.86 4.40 13.33
N SER A 602 15.77 3.70 14.04
CA SER A 602 15.85 3.76 15.50
C SER A 602 16.36 5.10 16.01
N ASN A 603 17.29 5.73 15.27
CA ASN A 603 17.88 7.02 15.63
C ASN A 603 17.04 8.21 15.16
N LEU A 604 15.98 7.96 14.38
CA LEU A 604 15.13 8.99 13.85
C LEU A 604 14.26 9.61 14.95
N THR A 605 14.41 10.91 15.17
CA THR A 605 13.53 11.67 16.07
C THR A 605 12.24 12.03 15.33
N ALA A 606 11.10 12.02 16.03
CA ALA A 606 9.83 12.36 15.40
C ALA A 606 9.88 13.75 14.76
N LEU A 607 9.10 13.93 13.70
CA LEU A 607 8.94 15.19 12.94
C LEU A 607 10.15 15.62 12.10
N GLN A 608 11.33 15.00 12.26
CA GLN A 608 12.53 15.36 11.48
C GLN A 608 12.31 15.24 9.97
N VAL A 609 11.66 14.16 9.52
CA VAL A 609 11.45 13.84 8.10
C VAL A 609 10.11 14.39 7.63
N GLU A 610 10.10 15.02 6.45
CA GLU A 610 8.86 15.44 5.81
C GLU A 610 8.11 14.28 5.17
N LYS A 611 6.78 14.39 5.12
CA LYS A 611 5.93 13.44 4.38
C LYS A 611 6.37 13.28 2.91
N SER A 612 6.74 14.38 2.23
CA SER A 612 7.23 14.37 0.84
C SER A 612 8.52 13.54 0.68
N GLU A 613 9.43 13.62 1.64
CA GLU A 613 10.64 12.80 1.68
C GLU A 613 10.32 11.33 1.97
N VAL A 614 9.35 11.07 2.85
CA VAL A 614 8.88 9.70 3.10
C VAL A 614 8.26 9.12 1.84
N ASP A 615 7.39 9.88 1.16
CA ASP A 615 6.81 9.47 -0.11
C ASP A 615 7.92 9.15 -1.11
N ASN A 616 8.96 9.99 -1.23
CA ASN A 616 10.14 9.70 -2.06
C ASN A 616 10.87 8.40 -1.67
N LYS A 617 11.01 8.11 -0.38
CA LYS A 617 11.67 6.88 0.11
C LYS A 617 10.86 5.61 -0.17
N PHE A 618 9.52 5.71 -0.17
CA PHE A 618 8.63 4.63 -0.63
C PHE A 618 8.46 4.62 -2.17
N ARG A 619 8.81 5.70 -2.88
CA ARG A 619 8.73 5.87 -4.36
C ARG A 619 9.79 5.11 -5.16
N ASN A 620 10.65 4.30 -4.54
CA ASN A 620 11.46 3.31 -5.28
C ASN A 620 10.59 2.25 -6.02
N ILE A 621 9.26 2.33 -5.89
CA ILE A 621 8.25 1.58 -6.65
C ILE A 621 7.42 2.55 -7.53
N ASN A 622 8.06 3.49 -8.22
CA ASN A 622 7.35 4.42 -9.11
C ASN A 622 6.90 3.68 -10.38
N SER A 623 5.68 3.12 -10.34
CA SER A 623 4.94 2.79 -11.56
C SER A 623 4.27 4.07 -12.09
N ILE A 624 4.65 4.50 -13.29
CA ILE A 624 3.86 5.45 -14.08
C ILE A 624 2.88 4.68 -14.94
N TYR A 625 1.87 5.36 -15.46
CA TYR A 625 1.10 4.82 -16.58
C TYR A 625 1.74 5.26 -17.88
N ILE A 626 1.85 4.32 -18.81
CA ILE A 626 2.27 4.59 -20.17
C ILE A 626 1.08 4.36 -21.09
N LEU A 627 0.74 5.36 -21.88
CA LEU A 627 -0.23 5.26 -22.97
C LEU A 627 0.53 5.02 -24.28
N PRO A 628 0.46 3.81 -24.87
CA PRO A 628 1.10 3.53 -26.15
C PRO A 628 0.55 4.41 -27.27
N GLU A 629 1.42 4.77 -28.21
CA GLU A 629 1.14 5.68 -29.31
C GLU A 629 -0.09 5.29 -30.13
N ARG A 630 -0.17 4.01 -30.51
CA ARG A 630 -1.29 3.43 -31.25
C ARG A 630 -2.66 3.73 -30.64
N PHE A 631 -2.76 3.83 -29.31
CA PHE A 631 -4.01 4.20 -28.64
C PHE A 631 -4.17 5.71 -28.47
N TYR A 632 -3.06 6.43 -28.25
CA TYR A 632 -3.08 7.89 -28.15
C TYR A 632 -3.67 8.53 -29.41
N ASP A 633 -3.43 7.95 -30.59
CA ASP A 633 -3.92 8.51 -31.85
C ASP A 633 -5.39 8.22 -32.18
N LEU A 634 -6.05 7.34 -31.42
CA LEU A 634 -7.48 7.05 -31.59
C LEU A 634 -8.32 8.28 -31.25
N LYS A 635 -9.29 8.60 -32.13
CA LYS A 635 -10.20 9.76 -31.94
C LYS A 635 -10.94 9.71 -30.60
N GLU A 636 -11.36 8.52 -30.18
CA GLU A 636 -12.08 8.30 -28.93
C GLU A 636 -11.20 8.62 -27.72
N ILE A 637 -9.92 8.20 -27.74
CA ILE A 637 -8.97 8.46 -26.66
C ILE A 637 -8.58 9.94 -26.60
N LYS A 638 -8.35 10.59 -27.75
CA LYS A 638 -8.13 12.04 -27.81
C LYS A 638 -9.32 12.81 -27.21
N SER A 639 -10.54 12.44 -27.60
CA SER A 639 -11.75 13.04 -27.03
C SER A 639 -11.86 12.83 -25.53
N LEU A 640 -11.50 11.65 -25.04
CA LEU A 640 -11.51 11.32 -23.62
C LEU A 640 -10.47 12.11 -22.83
N ILE A 641 -9.25 12.28 -23.36
CA ILE A 641 -8.21 13.16 -22.80
C ILE A 641 -8.69 14.62 -22.74
N ASP A 642 -9.30 15.12 -23.81
CA ASP A 642 -9.83 16.50 -23.86
C ASP A 642 -10.95 16.71 -22.82
N GLN A 643 -11.84 15.72 -22.64
CA GLN A 643 -12.86 15.76 -21.60
C GLN A 643 -12.24 15.81 -20.20
N ILE A 644 -11.22 14.99 -19.93
CA ILE A 644 -10.52 14.99 -18.65
C ILE A 644 -9.89 16.34 -18.36
N ILE A 645 -9.23 16.96 -19.34
CA ILE A 645 -8.56 18.27 -19.20
C ILE A 645 -9.59 19.39 -18.92
N ASN A 646 -10.76 19.33 -19.57
CA ASN A 646 -11.80 20.35 -19.46
C ASN A 646 -12.66 20.22 -18.18
N ASP A 647 -12.96 19.00 -17.71
CA ASP A 647 -13.79 18.75 -16.52
C ASP A 647 -12.99 18.84 -15.19
N LYS A 648 -12.40 20.01 -14.90
CA LYS A 648 -11.65 20.24 -13.64
C LYS A 648 -12.53 20.36 -12.38
N LYS A 649 -13.84 20.58 -12.54
CA LYS A 649 -14.77 20.92 -11.43
C LYS A 649 -15.55 19.73 -10.85
N ASN A 650 -15.72 18.63 -11.59
CA ASN A 650 -16.48 17.46 -11.14
C ASN A 650 -15.54 16.26 -10.94
N THR A 651 -15.07 16.10 -9.71
CA THR A 651 -14.08 15.08 -9.31
C THR A 651 -14.52 13.65 -9.62
N THR A 652 -15.80 13.32 -9.43
CA THR A 652 -16.32 11.96 -9.65
C THR A 652 -16.36 11.60 -11.13
N LYS A 653 -16.87 12.50 -11.97
CA LYS A 653 -16.90 12.29 -13.43
C LYS A 653 -15.49 12.22 -14.02
N ARG A 654 -14.58 13.09 -13.56
CA ARG A 654 -13.17 13.06 -13.95
C ARG A 654 -12.54 11.70 -13.63
N TYR A 655 -12.83 11.13 -12.45
CA TYR A 655 -12.33 9.80 -12.05
C TYR A 655 -12.84 8.67 -12.95
N GLU A 656 -14.13 8.66 -13.30
CA GLU A 656 -14.68 7.68 -14.25
C GLU A 656 -13.97 7.75 -15.61
N LEU A 657 -13.77 8.97 -16.13
CA LEU A 657 -13.06 9.18 -17.38
C LEU A 657 -11.60 8.71 -17.30
N LEU A 658 -10.90 8.98 -16.20
CA LEU A 658 -9.53 8.52 -16.01
C LEU A 658 -9.42 7.01 -15.89
N ASN A 659 -10.35 6.34 -15.22
CA ASN A 659 -10.39 4.89 -15.17
C ASN A 659 -10.53 4.29 -16.57
N ASN A 660 -11.40 4.87 -17.39
CA ASN A 660 -11.57 4.46 -18.79
C ASN A 660 -10.26 4.66 -19.58
N LEU A 661 -9.52 5.75 -19.35
CA LEU A 661 -8.20 5.96 -19.96
C LEU A 661 -7.16 4.93 -19.49
N ILE A 662 -7.16 4.61 -18.20
CA ILE A 662 -6.22 3.67 -17.56
C ILE A 662 -6.35 2.27 -18.16
N ASP A 663 -7.53 1.88 -18.67
CA ASP A 663 -7.72 0.60 -19.35
C ASP A 663 -6.84 0.44 -20.60
N TYR A 664 -6.48 1.55 -21.25
CA TYR A 664 -5.54 1.61 -22.39
C TYR A 664 -4.10 1.89 -21.99
N CYS A 665 -3.83 2.04 -20.69
CA CYS A 665 -2.52 2.34 -20.17
C CYS A 665 -1.81 1.09 -19.62
N ILE A 666 -0.49 1.16 -19.60
CA ILE A 666 0.42 0.13 -19.10
C ILE A 666 1.05 0.64 -17.80
N PRO A 667 0.87 -0.03 -16.65
CA PRO A 667 1.58 0.32 -15.45
C PRO A 667 3.07 -0.06 -15.61
N TYR A 668 3.93 0.95 -15.70
CA TYR A 668 5.36 0.80 -15.97
C TYR A 668 6.23 1.26 -14.81
N THR A 669 6.95 0.33 -14.19
CA THR A 669 7.92 0.62 -13.14
C THR A 669 9.18 1.27 -13.72
N ILE A 670 9.49 2.48 -13.27
CA ILE A 670 10.68 3.23 -13.68
C ILE A 670 11.91 2.68 -12.95
N TYR A 671 12.68 1.80 -13.59
CA TYR A 671 13.97 1.32 -13.07
C TYR A 671 15.14 2.28 -13.37
N ARG A 672 14.97 3.22 -14.30
CA ARG A 672 15.95 4.24 -14.71
C ARG A 672 15.22 5.54 -15.07
N PRO A 673 15.83 6.74 -14.93
CA PRO A 673 15.22 8.00 -15.37
C PRO A 673 14.67 7.87 -16.78
N LEU A 674 13.49 8.44 -17.06
CA LEU A 674 12.69 8.36 -18.31
C LEU A 674 13.41 8.78 -19.61
N ASN A 675 14.71 9.02 -19.57
CA ASN A 675 15.44 9.76 -20.59
C ASN A 675 16.36 8.90 -21.46
N SER A 676 16.08 7.61 -21.68
CA SER A 676 17.07 6.77 -22.38
C SER A 676 17.23 7.09 -23.86
N LYS A 677 16.18 7.43 -24.64
CA LYS A 677 16.30 7.76 -26.09
C LYS A 677 15.11 8.53 -26.72
N GLY A 678 14.19 9.10 -25.93
CA GLY A 678 13.01 9.81 -26.45
C GLY A 678 11.78 8.93 -26.78
N TYR A 679 11.78 7.67 -26.35
CA TYR A 679 10.67 6.74 -26.59
C TYR A 679 9.45 6.95 -25.66
N ILE A 680 9.66 7.51 -24.46
CA ILE A 680 8.59 7.85 -23.52
C ILE A 680 8.71 9.33 -23.20
N ASP A 681 7.60 10.06 -23.33
CA ASP A 681 7.58 11.49 -23.06
C ASP A 681 7.82 11.76 -21.56
N THR A 682 8.73 12.68 -21.25
CA THR A 682 9.05 13.05 -19.86
C THR A 682 7.94 13.85 -19.20
N LYS A 683 7.13 14.54 -20.00
CA LYS A 683 5.90 15.22 -19.55
C LYS A 683 4.73 14.26 -19.64
N SER A 684 3.79 14.40 -18.70
CA SER A 684 2.52 13.69 -18.80
C SER A 684 1.70 14.23 -19.97
N CYS A 685 0.88 13.35 -20.57
CA CYS A 685 -0.14 13.75 -21.53
C CYS A 685 -1.30 14.54 -20.89
N ILE A 686 -1.45 14.46 -19.56
CA ILE A 686 -2.47 15.20 -18.80
C ILE A 686 -1.76 15.87 -17.62
N ASP A 687 -1.76 17.20 -17.59
CA ASP A 687 -1.14 17.95 -16.50
C ASP A 687 -1.70 17.52 -15.13
N GLY A 688 -0.81 17.19 -14.20
CA GLY A 688 -1.17 16.68 -12.88
C GLY A 688 -1.43 15.17 -12.81
N GLU A 689 -1.31 14.43 -13.91
CA GLU A 689 -1.38 12.97 -13.90
C GLU A 689 -0.02 12.33 -14.13
N ALA A 690 0.15 11.08 -13.70
CA ALA A 690 1.36 10.30 -13.97
C ALA A 690 1.17 9.39 -15.21
N ILE A 691 0.53 9.90 -16.27
CA ILE A 691 0.25 9.18 -17.52
C ILE A 691 1.14 9.75 -18.63
N HIS A 692 2.05 8.96 -19.16
CA HIS A 692 3.04 9.39 -20.15
C HIS A 692 2.78 8.73 -21.49
N ARG A 693 2.90 9.47 -22.58
CA ARG A 693 2.83 8.93 -23.94
C ARG A 693 4.09 8.13 -24.24
N ALA A 694 3.96 6.93 -24.82
CA ALA A 694 5.09 6.16 -25.32
C ALA A 694 4.98 5.91 -26.82
N ARG A 695 6.01 6.36 -27.54
CA ARG A 695 6.24 6.17 -28.97
C ARG A 695 6.86 4.82 -29.30
N CYS A 696 6.88 3.92 -28.32
CA CYS A 696 7.35 2.56 -28.47
C CYS A 696 6.35 1.74 -29.29
N LYS A 697 6.85 0.81 -30.08
CA LYS A 697 6.04 -0.22 -30.74
C LYS A 697 5.19 -0.97 -29.70
N TYR A 698 3.91 -1.13 -30.01
CA TYR A 698 2.96 -1.92 -29.21
C TYR A 698 2.25 -2.94 -30.09
N ASP A 699 2.58 -4.21 -29.89
CA ASP A 699 2.11 -5.32 -30.69
C ASP A 699 1.07 -6.15 -29.93
N PHE A 700 -0.18 -6.09 -30.36
CA PHE A 700 -1.26 -6.94 -29.86
C PHE A 700 -2.43 -6.94 -30.84
N ASP A 701 -3.03 -8.10 -31.01
CA ASP A 701 -4.23 -8.35 -31.79
C ASP A 701 -5.33 -8.88 -30.86
N GLU A 702 -6.43 -8.12 -30.76
CA GLU A 702 -7.58 -8.46 -29.91
C GLU A 702 -8.42 -9.62 -30.46
N GLU A 703 -8.29 -10.01 -31.73
CA GLU A 703 -9.05 -11.14 -32.30
C GLU A 703 -8.32 -12.47 -32.10
N THR A 704 -7.00 -12.47 -32.28
CA THR A 704 -6.18 -13.67 -32.15
C THR A 704 -5.58 -13.85 -30.76
N HIS A 705 -5.68 -12.83 -29.90
CA HIS A 705 -5.06 -12.74 -28.58
C HIS A 705 -3.53 -12.94 -28.61
N LYS A 706 -2.88 -12.55 -29.72
CA LYS A 706 -1.43 -12.69 -29.94
C LYS A 706 -0.74 -11.34 -30.02
N GLY A 707 0.54 -11.35 -29.66
CA GLY A 707 1.45 -10.21 -29.79
C GLY A 707 2.33 -10.04 -28.56
N ILE A 708 3.46 -9.33 -28.72
CA ILE A 708 4.48 -9.20 -27.66
C ILE A 708 4.26 -8.01 -26.70
N GLY A 709 3.20 -7.23 -26.88
CA GLY A 709 2.92 -6.03 -26.09
C GLY A 709 3.89 -4.89 -26.37
N LEU A 710 4.23 -4.10 -25.35
CA LEU A 710 5.10 -2.94 -25.49
C LEU A 710 6.60 -3.31 -25.62
N VAL A 711 7.26 -2.80 -26.65
CA VAL A 711 8.70 -2.98 -26.91
C VAL A 711 9.45 -1.66 -26.69
N ILE A 712 10.16 -1.54 -25.57
CA ILE A 712 10.67 -0.24 -25.07
C ILE A 712 11.83 0.35 -25.92
N ASN A 713 12.41 -0.42 -26.83
CA ASN A 713 13.57 -0.02 -27.64
C ASN A 713 13.30 0.05 -29.15
N GLU A 714 12.06 -0.16 -29.57
CA GLU A 714 11.65 -0.09 -30.99
C GLU A 714 10.60 1.01 -31.15
N ILE A 715 10.79 1.86 -32.16
CA ILE A 715 9.78 2.84 -32.58
C ILE A 715 8.83 2.11 -33.51
N ASP A 716 7.55 2.46 -33.49
CA ASP A 716 6.59 1.98 -34.48
C ASP A 716 7.03 2.42 -35.89
N ASP A 717 7.39 1.46 -36.75
CA ASP A 717 7.96 1.72 -38.09
C ASP A 717 6.99 2.43 -39.05
N ASN A 718 5.70 2.54 -38.69
CA ASN A 718 4.71 3.26 -39.48
C ASN A 718 4.95 4.79 -39.57
N GLU A 719 5.95 5.35 -38.87
CA GLU A 719 6.13 6.81 -38.79
C GLU A 719 7.57 7.34 -39.00
N LEU A 720 8.49 6.56 -39.60
CA LEU A 720 9.75 7.15 -40.10
C LEU A 720 9.54 8.10 -41.32
N ASN A 721 8.32 8.23 -41.84
CA ASN A 721 8.03 9.00 -43.06
C ASN A 721 7.51 10.44 -42.85
N ASP A 722 7.17 10.89 -41.63
CA ASP A 722 6.54 12.22 -41.45
C ASP A 722 7.37 13.24 -40.65
N LYS A 723 8.68 13.02 -40.49
CA LYS A 723 9.60 14.03 -39.94
C LYS A 723 10.93 14.15 -40.68
N TYR A 724 10.88 14.22 -42.00
CA TYR A 724 11.83 14.99 -42.81
C TYR A 724 11.12 15.46 -44.08
N ILE A 725 10.39 16.58 -43.99
CA ILE A 725 10.23 17.66 -44.99
C ILE A 725 9.75 18.90 -44.24
#